data_AF-A0A939BPX4-F1
#
_entry.id   AF-A0A939BPX4-F1
#
_cell.length_a   1.000
_cell.length_b   1.000
_cell.length_c   1.000
_cell.angle_alpha   90.00
_cell.angle_beta   90.00
_cell.angle_gamma   90.00
#
_symmetry.space_group_name_H-M   'P 1'
#
loop_
_entity.id
_entity.type
_entity.pdbx_description
1 polymer ?
#
loop_
_entity_poly.entity_id
_entity_poly.type
_entity_poly.pdbx_seq_one_letter_code
_entity_poly.pdbx_strand_id
1 'polypeptide(L)'
;MSVGRNELCPCGSGKKYKKCCGMVTPITQLRSAHEQKLRKEYTSWMERLNNFVSNQVDSDSLQQARIRFAEEIGLEEQETRRMQWTAHFLNWYVFDLLFNGATLLESFVKQYGRKMEPELRRAFLKLSLGLYEIEEVSDEVVVASDLSNGEKHYILGFANTRPVVGQILVGRLLNLGLRDVLFSGSLLLSPGQKQEVVSWIEQHPEISLAVMHAENRTYTTALYRLIVQSGDKTAAAGQERLLQRVYRDVSLPELRQLVQSNPSFELKKRGEDAEIWVYATTQEGHLFPILNNTLLELHEVLAEVTIGQTELTVEGFSAHVEEIEQLLHLPHAAKEAEISKLTSTGSRLSRGTLFITSEPVLPSKVLQWAVQTYFAEKWLVTPNEALTNLAPTLAAASNNQDLKDKLVQLVERIEEESKMGQGLARFMRIDFLRPRLALSNEQTHIANLLNRPLIEGLPESVYTVHREILGDISRFVKEATEGKSEATVKKYDEVMGLFRTFVRGAFGPGFQWTDLRPEELAYFLVEDVLERVDHPTKTLAANLLSVLTAFFKWLDKQHQTALTPKFQPLFSEIKEELPEAYRLRPVFAKEAQLRLHDSTLRLQEVAEEQLLLLEQTSNGWLARNHKGEELKLVLNQELANSLKPNWLIAGLYGQTDKTDWVLLGVPGLYPPPISQMLGAKIHVSV
;
A
#
# COMPACT_ATOMS: atom_id res chain seq x y z
N MET A 1 -10.00 42.38 -28.04
CA MET A 1 -11.09 42.23 -27.07
C MET A 1 -10.76 41.06 -26.17
N SER A 2 -10.43 41.30 -24.90
CA SER A 2 -10.14 40.25 -23.91
C SER A 2 -11.45 39.79 -23.27
N VAL A 3 -11.76 38.49 -23.35
CA VAL A 3 -12.96 37.90 -22.73
C VAL A 3 -12.94 38.15 -21.21
N GLY A 4 -14.04 38.66 -20.66
CA GLY A 4 -14.17 38.95 -19.24
C GLY A 4 -14.12 37.68 -18.40
N ARG A 5 -13.41 37.70 -17.26
CA ARG A 5 -13.17 36.53 -16.39
C ARG A 5 -14.44 35.77 -15.95
N ASN A 6 -15.58 36.46 -15.89
CA ASN A 6 -16.88 35.90 -15.51
C ASN A 6 -17.81 35.61 -16.71
N GLU A 7 -17.41 35.97 -17.93
CA GLU A 7 -18.15 35.69 -19.16
C GLU A 7 -18.01 34.23 -19.56
N LEU A 8 -18.86 33.73 -20.45
CA LEU A 8 -18.76 32.36 -20.96
C LEU A 8 -17.46 32.16 -21.73
N CYS A 9 -16.77 31.05 -21.49
CA CYS A 9 -15.47 30.81 -22.12
C CYS A 9 -15.66 30.56 -23.62
N PRO A 10 -14.81 31.15 -24.49
CA PRO A 10 -14.91 30.99 -25.93
C PRO A 10 -14.56 29.57 -26.40
N CYS A 11 -14.09 28.68 -25.50
CA CYS A 11 -13.93 27.23 -25.76
C CYS A 11 -15.25 26.51 -26.09
N GLY A 12 -16.41 27.14 -25.87
CA GLY A 12 -17.72 26.51 -26.08
C GLY A 12 -18.14 25.52 -24.98
N SER A 13 -17.45 25.52 -23.82
CA SER A 13 -17.76 24.59 -22.72
C SER A 13 -19.00 24.95 -21.89
N GLY A 14 -19.64 26.09 -22.15
CA GLY A 14 -20.74 26.61 -21.33
C GLY A 14 -20.36 27.09 -19.93
N LYS A 15 -19.08 26.98 -19.53
CA LYS A 15 -18.57 27.44 -18.22
C LYS A 15 -18.05 28.88 -18.30
N LYS A 16 -18.10 29.62 -17.19
CA LYS A 16 -17.45 30.94 -17.07
C LYS A 16 -15.95 30.82 -17.40
N TYR A 17 -15.33 31.83 -18.02
CA TYR A 17 -13.96 31.81 -18.52
C TYR A 17 -12.96 31.35 -17.45
N LYS A 18 -13.07 31.89 -16.23
CA LYS A 18 -12.28 31.49 -15.06
C LYS A 18 -12.42 30.02 -14.61
N LYS A 19 -13.43 29.29 -15.11
CA LYS A 19 -13.73 27.89 -14.81
C LYS A 19 -13.64 26.97 -16.06
N CYS A 20 -13.19 27.46 -17.23
CA CYS A 20 -12.80 26.64 -18.41
C CYS A 20 -11.36 26.98 -18.80
N CYS A 21 -11.18 27.74 -19.88
CA CYS A 21 -9.89 28.05 -20.50
C CYS A 21 -9.05 29.06 -19.69
N GLY A 22 -9.69 29.84 -18.82
CA GLY A 22 -9.03 30.69 -17.83
C GLY A 22 -8.76 29.98 -16.51
N MET A 23 -9.02 28.66 -16.44
CA MET A 23 -8.58 27.83 -15.33
C MET A 23 -7.07 27.62 -15.52
N VAL A 24 -6.29 28.33 -14.73
CA VAL A 24 -4.87 28.01 -14.57
C VAL A 24 -4.85 26.63 -13.91
N THR A 25 -4.54 25.57 -14.65
CA THR A 25 -4.29 24.27 -14.06
C THR A 25 -3.28 24.51 -12.93
N PRO A 26 -3.61 24.18 -11.67
CA PRO A 26 -2.70 24.42 -10.58
C PRO A 26 -1.36 23.85 -10.98
N ILE A 27 -0.33 24.70 -10.97
CA ILE A 27 1.00 24.32 -11.41
C ILE A 27 1.40 23.00 -10.72
N THR A 28 1.02 22.79 -9.46
CA THR A 28 1.13 21.54 -8.69
C THR A 28 0.56 20.28 -9.37
N GLN A 29 -0.57 20.34 -10.08
CA GLN A 29 -1.18 19.19 -10.78
C GLN A 29 -0.45 18.83 -12.09
N LEU A 30 -0.01 19.82 -12.88
CA LEU A 30 0.83 19.58 -14.06
C LEU A 30 2.21 19.03 -13.66
N ARG A 31 2.74 19.57 -12.57
CA ARG A 31 4.00 19.19 -11.94
C ARG A 31 4.00 17.74 -11.42
N SER A 32 2.92 17.32 -10.75
CA SER A 32 2.77 15.95 -10.24
C SER A 32 2.67 14.91 -11.37
N ALA A 33 1.93 15.20 -12.45
CA ALA A 33 1.84 14.29 -13.61
C ALA A 33 3.17 14.16 -14.37
N HIS A 34 3.92 15.26 -14.51
CA HIS A 34 5.26 15.25 -15.11
C HIS A 34 6.27 14.47 -14.27
N GLU A 35 6.28 14.69 -12.96
CA GLU A 35 7.10 13.94 -12.00
C GLU A 35 6.79 12.43 -12.04
N GLN A 36 5.51 12.06 -12.10
CA GLN A 36 5.09 10.65 -12.24
C GLN A 36 5.54 10.02 -13.56
N LYS A 37 5.54 10.78 -14.65
CA LYS A 37 6.07 10.32 -15.94
C LYS A 37 7.58 10.06 -15.85
N LEU A 38 8.34 11.02 -15.31
CA LEU A 38 9.79 10.88 -15.15
C LEU A 38 10.15 9.72 -14.21
N ARG A 39 9.37 9.49 -13.14
CA ARG A 39 9.54 8.36 -12.22
C ARG A 39 9.36 6.99 -12.90
N LYS A 40 8.39 6.87 -13.82
CA LYS A 40 8.19 5.62 -14.59
C LYS A 40 9.30 5.38 -15.60
N GLU A 41 9.72 6.43 -16.30
CA GLU A 41 10.86 6.33 -17.22
C GLU A 41 12.13 5.96 -16.46
N TYR A 42 12.36 6.55 -15.28
CA TYR A 42 13.49 6.22 -14.40
C TYR A 42 13.58 4.72 -14.11
N THR A 43 12.48 4.07 -13.69
CA THR A 43 12.48 2.63 -13.41
C THR A 43 12.90 1.80 -14.63
N SER A 44 12.36 2.11 -15.81
CA SER A 44 12.72 1.40 -17.05
C SER A 44 14.17 1.63 -17.46
N TRP A 45 14.69 2.84 -17.23
CA TRP A 45 16.09 3.17 -17.53
C TRP A 45 17.08 2.52 -16.56
N MET A 46 16.70 2.34 -15.29
CA MET A 46 17.49 1.60 -14.29
C MET A 46 17.64 0.13 -14.63
N GLU A 47 16.58 -0.55 -15.07
CA GLU A 47 16.67 -1.94 -15.55
C GLU A 47 17.64 -2.08 -16.73
N ARG A 48 17.59 -1.13 -17.67
CA ARG A 48 18.51 -1.10 -18.81
C ARG A 48 19.95 -0.84 -18.39
N LEU A 49 20.18 0.04 -17.41
CA LEU A 49 21.50 0.29 -16.86
C LEU A 49 22.06 -0.97 -16.19
N ASN A 50 21.27 -1.66 -15.38
CA ASN A 50 21.68 -2.91 -14.74
C ASN A 50 22.07 -3.97 -15.78
N ASN A 51 21.26 -4.16 -16.83
CA ASN A 51 21.58 -5.06 -17.93
C ASN A 51 22.83 -4.65 -18.70
N PHE A 52 23.05 -3.35 -18.88
CA PHE A 52 24.25 -2.83 -19.53
C PHE A 52 25.51 -3.13 -18.71
N VAL A 53 25.48 -2.87 -17.41
CA VAL A 53 26.60 -3.13 -16.49
C VAL A 53 26.93 -4.63 -16.47
N SER A 54 25.92 -5.50 -16.32
CA SER A 54 26.13 -6.96 -16.32
C SER A 54 26.75 -7.50 -17.61
N ASN A 55 26.55 -6.83 -18.75
CA ASN A 55 27.09 -7.26 -20.04
C ASN A 55 28.48 -6.68 -20.37
N GLN A 56 28.89 -5.59 -19.71
CA GLN A 56 30.18 -4.93 -19.98
C GLN A 56 31.28 -5.25 -18.98
N VAL A 57 30.91 -5.83 -17.83
CA VAL A 57 31.83 -6.03 -16.72
C VAL A 57 32.20 -7.49 -16.60
N ASP A 58 33.49 -7.80 -16.69
CA ASP A 58 34.00 -9.13 -16.38
C ASP A 58 34.08 -9.36 -14.86
N SER A 59 33.92 -10.62 -14.44
CA SER A 59 33.88 -11.00 -13.02
C SER A 59 35.14 -10.63 -12.27
N ASP A 60 36.29 -10.72 -12.92
CA ASP A 60 37.60 -10.52 -12.30
C ASP A 60 37.83 -9.03 -12.02
N SER A 61 37.53 -8.15 -12.98
CA SER A 61 37.57 -6.69 -12.80
C SER A 61 36.62 -6.21 -11.72
N LEU A 62 35.41 -6.79 -11.61
CA LEU A 62 34.46 -6.45 -10.56
C LEU A 62 34.97 -6.87 -9.18
N GLN A 63 35.60 -8.05 -9.08
CA GLN A 63 36.21 -8.53 -7.85
C GLN A 63 37.39 -7.65 -7.42
N GLN A 64 38.29 -7.28 -8.35
CA GLN A 64 39.41 -6.39 -8.07
C GLN A 64 38.94 -5.01 -7.59
N ALA A 65 37.90 -4.46 -8.23
CA ALA A 65 37.32 -3.19 -7.80
C ALA A 65 36.70 -3.29 -6.39
N ARG A 66 36.15 -4.45 -6.02
CA ARG A 66 35.60 -4.67 -4.67
C ARG A 66 36.68 -4.76 -3.59
N ILE A 67 37.78 -5.44 -3.88
CA ILE A 67 38.95 -5.48 -2.98
C ILE A 67 39.47 -4.06 -2.75
N ARG A 68 39.69 -3.31 -3.83
CA ARG A 68 40.11 -1.91 -3.76
C ARG A 68 39.14 -1.06 -2.94
N PHE A 69 37.83 -1.20 -3.18
CA PHE A 69 36.82 -0.46 -2.44
C PHE A 69 36.89 -0.76 -0.93
N ALA A 70 37.03 -2.03 -0.54
CA ALA A 70 37.16 -2.45 0.85
C ALA A 70 38.39 -1.81 1.53
N GLU A 71 39.54 -1.85 0.88
CA GLU A 71 40.78 -1.21 1.35
C GLU A 71 40.63 0.31 1.48
N GLU A 72 40.00 0.95 0.49
CA GLU A 72 39.79 2.40 0.49
C GLU A 72 38.79 2.87 1.57
N ILE A 73 37.84 2.04 2.00
CA ILE A 73 36.91 2.41 3.09
C ILE A 73 37.36 1.90 4.47
N GLY A 74 38.36 1.03 4.53
CA GLY A 74 38.90 0.47 5.78
C GLY A 74 38.08 -0.70 6.33
N LEU A 75 37.46 -1.50 5.46
CA LEU A 75 36.72 -2.72 5.83
C LEU A 75 37.39 -3.98 5.28
N GLU A 76 37.08 -5.13 5.85
CA GLU A 76 37.44 -6.42 5.24
C GLU A 76 36.60 -6.67 3.97
N GLU A 77 37.19 -7.34 2.98
CA GLU A 77 36.52 -7.63 1.69
C GLU A 77 35.15 -8.32 1.89
N GLN A 78 35.07 -9.24 2.86
CA GLN A 78 33.85 -9.99 3.15
C GLN A 78 32.70 -9.09 3.64
N GLU A 79 33.01 -7.99 4.32
CA GLU A 79 31.98 -7.07 4.84
C GLU A 79 31.34 -6.24 3.72
N THR A 80 32.08 -5.96 2.65
CA THR A 80 31.54 -5.29 1.46
C THR A 80 30.57 -6.18 0.66
N ARG A 81 30.52 -7.48 0.95
CA ARG A 81 29.55 -8.43 0.38
C ARG A 81 28.26 -8.54 1.19
N ARG A 82 28.19 -7.93 2.39
CA ARG A 82 26.95 -7.87 3.18
C ARG A 82 25.96 -6.90 2.54
N MET A 83 24.67 -7.12 2.81
CA MET A 83 23.57 -6.32 2.25
C MET A 83 23.75 -4.82 2.49
N GLN A 84 24.28 -4.46 3.66
CA GLN A 84 24.50 -3.06 4.07
C GLN A 84 25.52 -2.30 3.21
N TRP A 85 26.52 -2.97 2.62
CA TRP A 85 27.59 -2.32 1.84
C TRP A 85 27.56 -2.62 0.34
N THR A 86 26.79 -3.64 -0.08
CA THR A 86 26.70 -4.06 -1.48
C THR A 86 26.16 -2.95 -2.39
N ALA A 87 25.13 -2.22 -1.96
CA ALA A 87 24.58 -1.10 -2.73
C ALA A 87 25.58 0.06 -2.87
N HIS A 88 26.34 0.37 -1.81
CA HIS A 88 27.35 1.44 -1.84
C HIS A 88 28.51 1.12 -2.77
N PHE A 89 28.97 -0.13 -2.77
CA PHE A 89 29.98 -0.61 -3.73
C PHE A 89 29.49 -0.45 -5.17
N LEU A 90 28.29 -0.94 -5.49
CA LEU A 90 27.74 -0.86 -6.85
C LEU A 90 27.55 0.58 -7.31
N ASN A 91 27.08 1.46 -6.43
CA ASN A 91 26.93 2.88 -6.73
C ASN A 91 28.29 3.53 -7.04
N TRP A 92 29.31 3.29 -6.22
CA TRP A 92 30.66 3.80 -6.48
C TRP A 92 31.20 3.27 -7.82
N TYR A 93 31.07 1.97 -8.05
CA TYR A 93 31.56 1.30 -9.25
C TYR A 93 30.91 1.83 -10.55
N VAL A 94 29.60 2.13 -10.51
CA VAL A 94 28.85 2.57 -11.69
C VAL A 94 28.92 4.09 -11.91
N PHE A 95 28.90 4.88 -10.83
CA PHE A 95 28.70 6.34 -10.91
C PHE A 95 29.95 7.18 -10.70
N ASP A 96 31.00 6.61 -10.11
CA ASP A 96 32.18 7.38 -9.68
C ASP A 96 33.47 6.83 -10.31
N LEU A 97 33.58 5.51 -10.52
CA LEU A 97 34.76 4.90 -11.10
C LEU A 97 34.87 5.16 -12.61
N LEU A 98 36.02 5.70 -13.05
CA LEU A 98 36.29 6.00 -14.45
C LEU A 98 36.91 4.81 -15.19
N PHE A 99 36.33 4.47 -16.33
CA PHE A 99 36.83 3.49 -17.29
C PHE A 99 37.16 4.21 -18.59
N ASN A 100 38.44 4.28 -18.97
CA ASN A 100 38.91 4.99 -20.16
C ASN A 100 38.43 6.46 -20.22
N GLY A 101 38.39 7.14 -19.06
CA GLY A 101 38.01 8.55 -18.94
C GLY A 101 36.50 8.83 -18.87
N ALA A 102 35.65 7.82 -18.74
CA ALA A 102 34.21 7.99 -18.49
C ALA A 102 33.68 6.95 -17.50
N THR A 103 32.64 7.28 -16.76
CA THR A 103 31.94 6.31 -15.89
C THR A 103 31.10 5.32 -16.71
N LEU A 104 30.70 4.20 -16.11
CA LEU A 104 29.75 3.26 -16.74
C LEU A 104 28.41 3.94 -17.02
N LEU A 105 27.96 4.83 -16.13
CA LEU A 105 26.75 5.62 -16.36
C LEU A 105 26.89 6.56 -17.58
N GLU A 106 28.00 7.28 -17.72
CA GLU A 106 28.22 8.16 -18.88
C GLU A 106 28.29 7.36 -20.18
N SER A 107 28.94 6.19 -20.15
CA SER A 107 29.00 5.26 -21.29
C SER A 107 27.60 4.76 -21.68
N PHE A 108 26.79 4.39 -20.68
CA PHE A 108 25.40 3.99 -20.87
C PHE A 108 24.55 5.13 -21.46
N VAL A 109 24.62 6.34 -20.89
CA VAL A 109 23.87 7.51 -21.37
C VAL A 109 24.33 7.92 -22.77
N LYS A 110 25.62 7.77 -23.10
CA LYS A 110 26.14 8.02 -24.46
C LYS A 110 25.54 7.04 -25.47
N GLN A 111 25.40 5.77 -25.12
CA GLN A 111 24.88 4.74 -26.01
C GLN A 111 23.34 4.78 -26.16
N TYR A 112 22.61 4.92 -25.05
CA TYR A 112 21.15 4.77 -25.04
C TYR A 112 20.38 6.07 -24.76
N GLY A 113 21.04 7.09 -24.21
CA GLY A 113 20.40 8.31 -23.72
C GLY A 113 19.77 9.21 -24.79
N ARG A 114 19.96 8.93 -26.09
CA ARG A 114 19.22 9.64 -27.16
C ARG A 114 17.71 9.43 -27.09
N LYS A 115 17.26 8.29 -26.56
CA LYS A 115 15.85 7.94 -26.41
C LYS A 115 15.29 8.30 -25.02
N MET A 116 16.14 8.81 -24.12
CA MET A 116 15.76 9.18 -22.76
C MET A 116 15.18 10.60 -22.77
N GLU A 117 14.18 10.85 -21.93
CA GLU A 117 13.66 12.19 -21.73
C GLU A 117 14.82 13.14 -21.30
N PRO A 118 14.95 14.34 -21.91
CA PRO A 118 16.08 15.25 -21.66
C PRO A 118 16.33 15.68 -20.21
N GLU A 119 15.29 15.92 -19.42
CA GLU A 119 15.40 16.21 -17.98
C GLU A 119 15.92 15.00 -17.21
N LEU A 120 15.35 13.81 -17.45
CA LEU A 120 15.81 12.58 -16.81
C LEU A 120 17.27 12.27 -17.18
N ARG A 121 17.65 12.48 -18.44
CA ARG A 121 19.04 12.33 -18.90
C ARG A 121 19.99 13.26 -18.17
N ARG A 122 19.60 14.53 -17.97
CA ARG A 122 20.39 15.49 -17.19
C ARG A 122 20.46 15.06 -15.73
N ALA A 123 19.37 14.59 -15.15
CA ALA A 123 19.33 14.10 -13.77
C ALA A 123 20.28 12.92 -13.56
N PHE A 124 20.28 11.93 -14.45
CA PHE A 124 21.24 10.82 -14.41
C PHE A 124 22.68 11.31 -14.45
N LEU A 125 23.04 12.17 -15.42
CA LEU A 125 24.42 12.66 -15.55
C LEU A 125 24.89 13.47 -14.33
N LYS A 126 23.97 14.08 -13.58
CA LYS A 126 24.24 14.85 -12.36
C LYS A 126 24.26 14.03 -11.06
N LEU A 127 23.95 12.73 -11.12
CA LEU A 127 23.96 11.86 -9.94
C LEU A 127 25.36 11.82 -9.31
N SER A 128 25.49 12.43 -8.13
CA SER A 128 26.70 12.43 -7.31
C SER A 128 26.31 12.22 -5.85
N LEU A 129 27.25 11.72 -5.04
CA LEU A 129 26.99 11.46 -3.62
C LEU A 129 27.04 12.78 -2.85
N GLY A 130 25.92 13.21 -2.29
CA GLY A 130 25.79 14.44 -1.51
C GLY A 130 25.54 14.18 -0.03
N LEU A 131 25.65 15.25 0.76
CA LEU A 131 25.34 15.28 2.18
C LEU A 131 24.31 16.36 2.44
N TYR A 132 23.16 15.98 3.00
CA TYR A 132 22.00 16.85 3.15
C TYR A 132 21.55 16.85 4.61
N GLU A 133 21.49 18.02 5.23
CA GLU A 133 20.89 18.16 6.56
C GLU A 133 19.38 18.21 6.44
N ILE A 134 18.69 17.35 7.20
CA ILE A 134 17.24 17.26 7.20
C ILE A 134 16.66 18.37 8.08
N GLU A 135 15.89 19.26 7.47
CA GLU A 135 15.29 20.41 8.15
C GLU A 135 13.82 20.17 8.52
N GLU A 136 13.06 19.49 7.65
CA GLU A 136 11.65 19.21 7.86
C GLU A 136 11.28 17.81 7.37
N VAL A 137 10.42 17.11 8.10
CA VAL A 137 9.94 15.78 7.75
C VAL A 137 8.40 15.79 7.78
N SER A 138 7.80 15.39 6.67
CA SER A 138 6.35 15.19 6.53
C SER A 138 6.06 13.79 5.99
N ASP A 139 4.79 13.39 5.94
CA ASP A 139 4.39 12.06 5.46
C ASP A 139 4.75 11.81 3.98
N GLU A 140 4.84 12.87 3.16
CA GLU A 140 5.08 12.73 1.72
C GLU A 140 6.44 13.25 1.25
N VAL A 141 7.03 14.22 1.97
CA VAL A 141 8.23 14.95 1.55
C VAL A 141 9.16 15.22 2.74
N VAL A 142 10.45 15.07 2.50
CA VAL A 142 11.52 15.52 3.41
C VAL A 142 12.22 16.72 2.81
N VAL A 143 12.33 17.80 3.57
CA VAL A 143 13.09 18.98 3.16
C VAL A 143 14.49 18.88 3.74
N ALA A 144 15.50 18.92 2.88
CA ALA A 144 16.89 18.85 3.30
C ALA A 144 17.74 19.88 2.57
N SER A 145 18.72 20.46 3.25
CA SER A 145 19.67 21.42 2.69
C SER A 145 21.01 20.76 2.41
N ASP A 146 21.54 20.93 1.21
CA ASP A 146 22.87 20.45 0.83
C ASP A 146 23.94 21.18 1.65
N LEU A 147 24.75 20.43 2.40
CA LEU A 147 25.77 20.97 3.30
C LEU A 147 26.95 21.60 2.55
N SER A 148 27.12 21.36 1.26
CA SER A 148 28.22 21.89 0.44
C SER A 148 27.90 23.25 -0.18
N ASN A 149 26.63 23.54 -0.47
CA ASN A 149 26.23 24.73 -1.24
C ASN A 149 24.98 25.43 -0.70
N GLY A 150 24.28 24.84 0.28
CA GLY A 150 23.06 25.40 0.89
C GLY A 150 21.79 25.28 0.04
N GLU A 151 21.82 24.54 -1.08
CA GLU A 151 20.64 24.30 -1.92
C GLU A 151 19.59 23.47 -1.18
N LYS A 152 18.32 23.89 -1.26
CA LYS A 152 17.21 23.17 -0.64
C LYS A 152 16.63 22.12 -1.58
N HIS A 153 16.53 20.91 -1.08
CA HIS A 153 16.01 19.74 -1.77
C HIS A 153 14.70 19.28 -1.13
N TYR A 154 13.74 18.88 -1.96
CA TYR A 154 12.45 18.32 -1.55
C TYR A 154 12.42 16.85 -1.95
N ILE A 155 12.65 15.96 -1.01
CA ILE A 155 12.94 14.55 -1.27
C ILE A 155 11.71 13.69 -1.04
N LEU A 156 11.38 12.85 -2.03
CA LEU A 156 10.29 11.88 -1.98
C LEU A 156 10.79 10.53 -1.48
N GLY A 157 9.98 9.88 -0.64
CA GLY A 157 10.01 8.42 -0.48
C GLY A 157 10.99 7.87 0.53
N PHE A 158 10.78 8.18 1.81
CA PHE A 158 11.35 7.43 2.93
C PHE A 158 10.40 6.29 3.34
N ALA A 159 10.28 5.27 2.48
CA ALA A 159 9.28 4.21 2.67
C ALA A 159 9.63 3.22 3.81
N ASN A 160 10.91 3.09 4.16
CA ASN A 160 11.41 2.03 5.06
C ASN A 160 12.12 2.55 6.33
N THR A 161 12.38 3.86 6.44
CA THR A 161 13.00 4.50 7.61
C THR A 161 12.54 5.94 7.66
N ARG A 162 11.81 6.37 8.70
CA ARG A 162 11.44 7.78 8.86
C ARG A 162 12.66 8.57 9.37
N PRO A 163 13.19 9.53 8.60
CA PRO A 163 14.28 10.36 9.09
C PRO A 163 13.78 11.31 10.18
N VAL A 164 14.71 11.80 10.99
CA VAL A 164 14.46 12.79 12.04
C VAL A 164 15.13 14.10 11.66
N VAL A 165 14.50 15.22 11.99
CA VAL A 165 15.08 16.57 11.81
C VAL A 165 16.44 16.65 12.49
N GLY A 166 17.42 17.24 11.79
CA GLY A 166 18.81 17.34 12.21
C GLY A 166 19.70 16.16 11.82
N GLN A 167 19.13 15.05 11.32
CA GLN A 167 19.95 13.97 10.73
C GLN A 167 20.60 14.43 9.42
N ILE A 168 21.70 13.78 9.07
CA ILE A 168 22.40 14.02 7.80
C ILE A 168 22.15 12.84 6.88
N LEU A 169 21.46 13.10 5.79
CA LEU A 169 21.29 12.17 4.70
C LEU A 169 22.55 12.16 3.83
N VAL A 170 23.17 11.00 3.71
CA VAL A 170 24.25 10.74 2.75
C VAL A 170 23.67 9.91 1.61
N GLY A 171 23.56 10.48 0.42
CA GLY A 171 22.85 9.80 -0.67
C GLY A 171 22.98 10.51 -2.01
N ARG A 172 22.45 9.88 -3.06
CA ARG A 172 22.35 10.50 -4.39
C ARG A 172 20.90 10.92 -4.62
N LEU A 173 20.70 12.16 -5.04
CA LEU A 173 19.38 12.70 -5.32
C LEU A 173 19.15 12.76 -6.83
N LEU A 174 18.07 12.12 -7.30
CA LEU A 174 17.66 12.17 -8.70
C LEU A 174 16.54 13.19 -8.85
N ASN A 175 16.84 14.29 -9.54
CA ASN A 175 15.89 15.38 -9.74
C ASN A 175 14.81 15.02 -10.78
N LEU A 176 13.54 15.05 -10.36
CA LEU A 176 12.38 14.86 -11.23
C LEU A 176 11.69 16.20 -11.58
N GLY A 177 12.47 17.29 -11.60
CA GLY A 177 12.05 18.63 -11.97
C GLY A 177 11.78 19.55 -10.77
N LEU A 178 11.12 19.06 -9.72
CA LEU A 178 10.74 19.89 -8.55
C LEU A 178 11.08 19.26 -7.21
N ARG A 179 11.03 17.94 -7.20
CA ARG A 179 11.33 17.10 -6.07
C ARG A 179 12.35 16.09 -6.52
N ASP A 180 13.18 15.69 -5.58
CA ASP A 180 14.19 14.69 -5.77
C ASP A 180 13.67 13.33 -5.31
N VAL A 181 14.13 12.27 -5.94
CA VAL A 181 13.96 10.91 -5.43
C VAL A 181 15.29 10.45 -4.87
N LEU A 182 15.24 9.84 -3.70
CA LEU A 182 16.40 9.24 -3.08
C LEU A 182 16.80 7.97 -3.85
N PHE A 183 18.04 7.96 -4.35
CA PHE A 183 18.60 6.78 -5.00
C PHE A 183 18.93 5.68 -3.97
N SER A 184 18.88 4.42 -4.38
CA SER A 184 19.19 3.28 -3.49
C SER A 184 20.64 3.36 -2.99
N GLY A 185 20.89 2.88 -1.76
CA GLY A 185 22.22 2.96 -1.13
C GLY A 185 22.52 4.33 -0.51
N SER A 186 21.57 4.86 0.26
CA SER A 186 21.70 6.04 1.13
C SER A 186 21.92 5.65 2.58
N LEU A 187 22.49 6.56 3.37
CA LEU A 187 22.75 6.42 4.80
C LEU A 187 22.16 7.62 5.55
N LEU A 188 21.74 7.40 6.80
CA LEU A 188 21.38 8.47 7.73
C LEU A 188 22.42 8.51 8.85
N LEU A 189 23.04 9.66 9.04
CA LEU A 189 23.95 9.94 10.15
C LEU A 189 23.21 10.69 11.25
N SER A 190 23.63 10.46 12.49
CA SER A 190 23.05 11.11 13.67
C SER A 190 23.36 12.62 13.67
N PRO A 191 22.50 13.46 14.29
CA PRO A 191 22.75 14.91 14.38
C PRO A 191 24.07 15.26 15.06
N GLY A 192 24.54 14.41 15.98
CA GLY A 192 25.81 14.58 16.69
C GLY A 192 27.05 14.54 15.78
N GLN A 193 26.94 13.97 14.57
CA GLN A 193 28.05 13.87 13.62
C GLN A 193 28.19 15.11 12.72
N LYS A 194 27.30 16.11 12.86
CA LYS A 194 27.28 17.30 11.99
C LYS A 194 28.58 18.08 11.96
N GLN A 195 29.19 18.36 13.11
CA GLN A 195 30.42 19.15 13.15
C GLN A 195 31.59 18.45 12.45
N GLU A 196 31.70 17.13 12.63
CA GLU A 196 32.71 16.30 11.97
C GLU A 196 32.51 16.27 10.46
N VAL A 197 31.28 16.08 10.02
CA VAL A 197 30.91 16.07 8.60
C VAL A 197 31.16 17.43 7.93
N VAL A 198 30.75 18.53 8.56
CA VAL A 198 30.95 19.89 8.02
C VAL A 198 32.44 20.19 7.89
N SER A 199 33.25 19.88 8.92
CA SER A 199 34.70 20.08 8.85
C SER A 199 35.36 19.22 7.76
N TRP A 200 34.83 18.02 7.51
CA TRP A 200 35.30 17.17 6.43
C TRP A 200 34.96 17.73 5.04
N ILE A 201 33.74 18.27 4.86
CA ILE A 201 33.32 18.92 3.60
C ILE A 201 34.23 20.12 3.27
N GLU A 202 34.59 20.94 4.27
CA GLU A 202 35.51 22.08 4.09
C GLU A 202 36.90 21.65 3.56
N GLN A 203 37.31 20.42 3.84
CA GLN A 203 38.58 19.85 3.37
C GLN A 203 38.48 19.22 1.97
N HIS A 204 37.28 19.03 1.43
CA HIS A 204 37.00 18.36 0.16
C HIS A 204 36.17 19.27 -0.77
N PRO A 205 36.74 20.39 -1.27
CA PRO A 205 36.01 21.35 -2.10
C PRO A 205 35.50 20.75 -3.42
N GLU A 206 36.08 19.65 -3.88
CA GLU A 206 35.66 18.92 -5.08
C GLU A 206 34.20 18.43 -5.04
N ILE A 207 33.63 18.25 -3.85
CA ILE A 207 32.22 17.85 -3.64
C ILE A 207 31.27 18.83 -4.33
N SER A 208 31.54 20.13 -4.22
CA SER A 208 30.73 21.18 -4.84
C SER A 208 30.78 21.15 -6.38
N LEU A 209 31.81 20.52 -6.97
CA LEU A 209 32.02 20.43 -8.41
C LEU A 209 31.58 19.07 -8.99
N ALA A 210 31.30 18.08 -8.14
CA ALA A 210 31.00 16.69 -8.51
C ALA A 210 29.67 16.49 -9.25
N VAL A 211 28.72 17.41 -9.04
CA VAL A 211 27.44 17.45 -9.74
C VAL A 211 27.64 17.77 -11.23
N MET A 212 28.65 18.58 -11.56
CA MET A 212 28.88 19.09 -12.91
C MET A 212 29.83 18.21 -13.74
N HIS A 213 30.81 17.58 -13.10
CA HIS A 213 31.82 16.76 -13.77
C HIS A 213 32.08 15.47 -12.98
N ALA A 214 31.90 14.31 -13.64
CA ALA A 214 32.09 13.01 -13.00
C ALA A 214 33.54 12.77 -12.55
N GLU A 215 34.53 13.40 -13.20
CA GLU A 215 35.94 13.35 -12.82
C GLU A 215 36.24 13.90 -11.42
N ASN A 216 35.35 14.73 -10.87
CA ASN A 216 35.47 15.28 -9.52
C ASN A 216 34.85 14.37 -8.43
N ARG A 217 34.30 13.20 -8.78
CA ARG A 217 33.67 12.25 -7.84
C ARG A 217 34.69 11.35 -7.12
N THR A 218 35.85 11.91 -6.78
CA THR A 218 36.98 11.17 -6.19
C THR A 218 36.87 10.94 -4.68
N TYR A 219 35.87 11.55 -4.03
CA TYR A 219 35.75 11.63 -2.58
C TYR A 219 34.86 10.52 -1.97
N THR A 220 34.12 9.74 -2.77
CA THR A 220 33.13 8.77 -2.27
C THR A 220 33.71 7.76 -1.28
N THR A 221 34.86 7.15 -1.57
CA THR A 221 35.48 6.16 -0.67
C THR A 221 36.09 6.80 0.56
N ALA A 222 36.65 8.01 0.45
CA ALA A 222 37.11 8.79 1.60
C ALA A 222 35.95 9.18 2.54
N LEU A 223 34.77 9.53 1.99
CA LEU A 223 33.57 9.79 2.76
C LEU A 223 33.07 8.53 3.47
N TYR A 224 33.00 7.40 2.77
CA TYR A 224 32.63 6.13 3.41
C TYR A 224 33.65 5.72 4.49
N ARG A 225 34.94 5.96 4.29
CA ARG A 225 35.96 5.74 5.33
C ARG A 225 35.70 6.59 6.56
N LEU A 226 35.37 7.88 6.40
CA LEU A 226 34.96 8.74 7.52
C LEU A 226 33.73 8.14 8.23
N ILE A 227 32.72 7.69 7.49
CA ILE A 227 31.50 7.10 8.06
C ILE A 227 31.79 5.78 8.78
N VAL A 228 32.72 4.96 8.28
CA VAL A 228 33.16 3.72 8.94
C VAL A 228 33.94 4.04 10.22
N GLN A 229 34.86 5.00 10.18
CA GLN A 229 35.70 5.38 11.34
C GLN A 229 34.93 6.16 12.43
N SER A 230 33.99 7.02 12.03
CA SER A 230 33.04 7.66 12.95
C SER A 230 31.98 6.66 13.41
N GLY A 231 31.59 5.75 12.52
CA GLY A 231 30.78 4.57 12.77
C GLY A 231 31.39 3.70 13.85
N ASP A 232 32.71 3.49 13.91
CA ASP A 232 33.40 2.74 14.98
C ASP A 232 33.21 3.35 16.39
N LYS A 233 32.81 4.63 16.50
CA LYS A 233 32.46 5.24 17.79
C LYS A 233 30.99 5.03 18.19
N THR A 234 30.12 4.65 17.25
CA THR A 234 28.68 4.37 17.48
C THR A 234 28.27 2.91 17.20
N ALA A 235 29.07 2.16 16.44
CA ALA A 235 28.95 0.75 16.10
C ALA A 235 29.78 -0.13 17.05
N ALA A 236 30.55 0.49 17.95
CA ALA A 236 30.92 -0.09 19.23
C ALA A 236 29.77 -0.05 20.28
N ALA A 237 28.53 0.24 19.88
CA ALA A 237 27.35 -0.31 20.55
C ALA A 237 27.16 -1.72 19.96
N GLY A 238 27.77 -2.75 20.53
CA GLY A 238 27.20 -3.42 21.70
C GLY A 238 25.96 -4.19 21.25
N GLN A 239 25.90 -5.50 21.47
CA GLN A 239 24.63 -6.23 21.44
C GLN A 239 23.54 -5.34 22.06
N GLU A 240 22.50 -4.95 21.31
CA GLU A 240 21.45 -4.06 21.84
C GLU A 240 20.88 -4.68 23.11
N ARG A 241 21.33 -4.18 24.27
CA ARG A 241 20.94 -4.72 25.56
C ARG A 241 19.51 -4.25 25.84
N LEU A 242 18.64 -5.21 26.12
CA LEU A 242 17.31 -4.91 26.59
C LEU A 242 17.43 -4.59 28.09
N LEU A 243 17.05 -3.38 28.46
CA LEU A 243 17.20 -2.87 29.82
C LEU A 243 15.83 -2.77 30.49
N GLN A 244 15.81 -2.99 31.79
CA GLN A 244 14.75 -2.61 32.70
C GLN A 244 15.30 -1.53 33.63
N ARG A 245 14.68 -0.35 33.63
CA ARG A 245 14.94 0.71 34.62
C ARG A 245 13.71 0.94 35.48
N VAL A 246 13.93 1.03 36.79
CA VAL A 246 12.87 1.29 37.78
C VAL A 246 13.10 2.66 38.40
N TYR A 247 12.05 3.47 38.44
CA TYR A 247 12.06 4.84 38.94
C TYR A 247 11.14 4.92 40.16
N ARG A 248 11.69 5.48 41.24
CA ARG A 248 11.01 5.76 42.51
C ARG A 248 10.98 7.26 42.74
N ASP A 249 10.15 7.70 43.67
CA ASP A 249 10.02 9.11 44.04
C ASP A 249 9.56 10.03 42.87
N VAL A 250 8.75 9.47 41.96
CA VAL A 250 8.15 10.17 40.82
C VAL A 250 6.65 10.39 41.02
N SER A 251 6.11 11.47 40.45
CA SER A 251 4.67 11.75 40.48
C SER A 251 3.91 10.87 39.48
N LEU A 252 3.47 9.69 39.92
CA LEU A 252 2.73 8.74 39.07
C LEU A 252 1.43 9.32 38.47
N PRO A 253 0.65 10.19 39.15
CA PRO A 253 -0.50 10.85 38.53
C PRO A 253 -0.12 11.76 37.35
N GLU A 254 0.94 12.56 37.50
CA GLU A 254 1.43 13.44 36.43
C GLU A 254 2.00 12.64 35.26
N LEU A 255 2.79 11.60 35.54
CA LEU A 255 3.33 10.71 34.52
C LEU A 255 2.22 10.00 33.75
N ARG A 256 1.17 9.54 34.43
CA ARG A 256 -0.01 8.96 33.77
C ARG A 256 -0.68 9.94 32.83
N GLN A 257 -0.80 11.21 33.22
CA GLN A 257 -1.34 12.25 32.34
C GLN A 257 -0.43 12.52 31.14
N LEU A 258 0.89 12.61 31.35
CA LEU A 258 1.87 12.81 30.28
C LEU A 258 1.81 11.68 29.25
N VAL A 259 1.86 10.43 29.70
CA VAL A 259 1.77 9.24 28.86
C VAL A 259 0.44 9.21 28.12
N GLN A 260 -0.70 9.47 28.79
CA GLN A 260 -2.02 9.51 28.15
C GLN A 260 -2.17 10.62 27.09
N SER A 261 -1.48 11.73 27.25
CA SER A 261 -1.56 12.88 26.34
C SER A 261 -0.60 12.82 25.15
N ASN A 262 0.31 11.84 25.14
CA ASN A 262 1.38 11.76 24.17
C ASN A 262 1.10 10.63 23.15
N PRO A 263 1.04 10.96 21.84
CA PRO A 263 0.66 9.99 20.80
C PRO A 263 1.67 8.85 20.60
N SER A 264 2.89 8.97 21.13
CA SER A 264 3.88 7.89 21.06
C SER A 264 3.62 6.76 22.08
N PHE A 265 2.61 6.91 22.95
CA PHE A 265 2.25 5.89 23.92
C PHE A 265 0.84 5.35 23.69
N GLU A 266 0.72 4.02 23.62
CA GLU A 266 -0.55 3.34 23.46
C GLU A 266 -0.86 2.44 24.66
N LEU A 267 -2.10 2.41 25.13
CA LEU A 267 -2.47 1.64 26.32
C LEU A 267 -2.59 0.15 25.98
N LYS A 268 -1.66 -0.66 26.47
CA LYS A 268 -1.66 -2.11 26.26
C LYS A 268 -2.60 -2.84 27.20
N LYS A 269 -2.57 -2.48 28.48
CA LYS A 269 -3.38 -3.14 29.52
C LYS A 269 -3.57 -2.23 30.72
N ARG A 270 -4.81 -2.15 31.21
CA ARG A 270 -5.14 -1.55 32.51
C ARG A 270 -5.54 -2.66 33.49
N GLY A 271 -4.71 -2.88 34.51
CA GLY A 271 -5.02 -3.77 35.63
C GLY A 271 -5.38 -2.98 36.89
N GLU A 272 -5.75 -3.69 37.96
CA GLU A 272 -6.05 -3.08 39.26
C GLU A 272 -4.81 -2.44 39.90
N ASP A 273 -3.64 -3.05 39.72
CA ASP A 273 -2.38 -2.63 40.38
C ASP A 273 -1.40 -1.89 39.45
N ALA A 274 -1.59 -1.95 38.13
CA ALA A 274 -0.67 -1.34 37.17
C ALA A 274 -1.32 -1.06 35.80
N GLU A 275 -0.81 -0.02 35.13
CA GLU A 275 -1.07 0.27 33.71
C GLU A 275 0.18 0.00 32.88
N ILE A 276 0.03 -0.74 31.79
CA ILE A 276 1.12 -1.07 30.86
C ILE A 276 0.86 -0.32 29.56
N TRP A 277 1.86 0.44 29.13
CA TRP A 277 1.86 1.27 27.94
C TRP A 277 2.95 0.81 26.99
N VAL A 278 2.66 0.85 25.70
CA VAL A 278 3.63 0.60 24.63
C VAL A 278 4.14 1.93 24.13
N TYR A 279 5.47 2.09 24.06
CA TYR A 279 6.10 3.20 23.36
C TYR A 279 6.39 2.81 21.91
N ALA A 280 5.85 3.57 20.97
CA ALA A 280 6.03 3.40 19.54
C ALA A 280 6.09 4.77 18.85
N THR A 281 7.06 4.96 17.95
CA THR A 281 7.18 6.19 17.15
C THR A 281 6.66 6.00 15.71
N THR A 282 6.39 4.76 15.33
CA THR A 282 5.83 4.36 14.04
C THR A 282 4.51 3.64 14.26
N GLN A 283 3.51 4.05 13.49
CA GLN A 283 2.18 3.46 13.49
C GLN A 283 1.71 3.26 12.05
N GLU A 284 1.20 2.07 11.75
CA GLU A 284 0.49 1.78 10.51
C GLU A 284 -1.01 1.61 10.82
N GLY A 285 -1.86 2.15 9.96
CA GLY A 285 -3.31 2.02 10.05
C GLY A 285 -3.90 1.34 8.81
N HIS A 286 -4.92 0.51 9.00
CA HIS A 286 -5.68 -0.10 7.91
C HIS A 286 -7.18 -0.11 8.21
N LEU A 287 -7.98 0.42 7.30
CA LEU A 287 -9.44 0.40 7.41
C LEU A 287 -9.98 -0.88 6.77
N PHE A 288 -10.89 -1.57 7.47
CA PHE A 288 -11.60 -2.75 6.96
C PHE A 288 -13.03 -2.38 6.55
N PRO A 289 -13.33 -2.21 5.24
CA PRO A 289 -14.69 -1.88 4.80
C PRO A 289 -15.73 -2.91 5.22
N ILE A 290 -15.36 -4.20 5.19
CA ILE A 290 -16.20 -5.30 5.66
C ILE A 290 -16.52 -5.23 7.15
N LEU A 291 -15.70 -4.55 7.96
CA LEU A 291 -15.97 -4.28 9.38
C LEU A 291 -16.46 -2.84 9.59
N ASN A 292 -17.23 -2.29 8.64
CA ASN A 292 -17.76 -0.93 8.70
C ASN A 292 -16.65 0.14 8.88
N ASN A 293 -15.57 -0.01 8.12
CA ASN A 293 -14.38 0.85 8.20
C ASN A 293 -13.76 0.90 9.61
N THR A 294 -13.82 -0.21 10.36
CA THR A 294 -13.02 -0.36 11.59
C THR A 294 -11.54 -0.18 11.26
N LEU A 295 -10.86 0.66 12.04
CA LEU A 295 -9.43 0.89 11.92
C LEU A 295 -8.68 -0.19 12.69
N LEU A 296 -7.73 -0.85 12.03
CA LEU A 296 -6.71 -1.68 12.66
C LEU A 296 -5.42 -0.88 12.73
N GLU A 297 -4.79 -0.83 13.90
CA GLU A 297 -3.56 -0.08 14.12
C GLU A 297 -2.45 -1.04 14.56
N LEU A 298 -1.26 -0.86 13.99
CA LEU A 298 -0.08 -1.64 14.28
C LEU A 298 1.01 -0.69 14.76
N HIS A 299 1.45 -0.90 16.00
CA HIS A 299 2.46 -0.12 16.68
C HIS A 299 3.74 -0.96 16.81
N GLU A 300 4.86 -0.50 16.27
CA GLU A 300 6.14 -1.18 16.51
C GLU A 300 6.59 -0.90 17.95
N VAL A 301 6.66 -1.95 18.77
CA VAL A 301 7.03 -1.85 20.17
C VAL A 301 8.51 -1.55 20.28
N LEU A 302 8.86 -0.35 20.73
CA LEU A 302 10.24 0.05 21.00
C LEU A 302 10.61 -0.11 22.48
N ALA A 303 9.63 0.10 23.35
CA ALA A 303 9.72 -0.13 24.79
C ALA A 303 8.33 -0.27 25.43
N GLU A 304 8.29 -0.69 26.68
CA GLU A 304 7.09 -0.71 27.52
C GLU A 304 7.29 0.14 28.77
N VAL A 305 6.26 0.89 29.14
CA VAL A 305 6.20 1.67 30.37
C VAL A 305 5.11 1.08 31.26
N THR A 306 5.51 0.58 32.43
CA THR A 306 4.58 0.09 33.45
C THR A 306 4.48 1.12 34.56
N ILE A 307 3.29 1.69 34.73
CA ILE A 307 2.96 2.61 35.82
C ILE A 307 2.26 1.80 36.91
N GLY A 308 2.99 1.46 37.98
CA GLY A 308 2.46 0.74 39.13
C GLY A 308 1.81 1.65 40.17
N GLN A 309 1.64 1.13 41.39
CA GLN A 309 1.13 1.91 42.53
C GLN A 309 2.19 2.83 43.16
N THR A 310 3.46 2.40 43.18
CA THR A 310 4.55 3.08 43.91
C THR A 310 5.78 3.38 43.05
N GLU A 311 5.91 2.76 41.89
CA GLU A 311 7.07 2.90 41.01
C GLU A 311 6.66 2.84 39.53
N LEU A 312 7.53 3.40 38.69
CA LEU A 312 7.44 3.31 37.23
C LEU A 312 8.58 2.43 36.72
N THR A 313 8.27 1.54 35.78
CA THR A 313 9.26 0.66 35.15
C THR A 313 9.27 0.92 33.65
N VAL A 314 10.45 1.12 33.06
CA VAL A 314 10.65 1.20 31.61
C VAL A 314 11.47 0.01 31.15
N GLU A 315 10.97 -0.72 30.16
CA GLU A 315 11.62 -1.89 29.57
C GLU A 315 11.78 -1.73 28.07
N GLY A 316 13.02 -1.73 27.54
CA GLY A 316 13.25 -1.49 26.12
C GLY A 316 14.71 -1.55 25.73
N PHE A 317 15.00 -1.38 24.45
CA PHE A 317 16.40 -1.23 24.00
C PHE A 317 16.98 0.05 24.59
N SER A 318 18.25 0.01 25.00
CA SER A 318 18.90 1.10 25.75
C SER A 318 18.64 2.50 25.19
N ALA A 319 18.76 2.69 23.88
CA ALA A 319 18.52 3.98 23.22
C ALA A 319 17.09 4.52 23.41
N HIS A 320 16.08 3.65 23.37
CA HIS A 320 14.68 4.03 23.54
C HIS A 320 14.30 4.23 25.01
N VAL A 321 14.98 3.54 25.94
CA VAL A 321 14.82 3.80 27.38
C VAL A 321 15.29 5.22 27.72
N GLU A 322 16.43 5.63 27.18
CA GLU A 322 16.98 6.99 27.35
C GLU A 322 16.07 8.06 26.71
N GLU A 323 15.48 7.77 25.55
CA GLU A 323 14.50 8.65 24.91
C GLU A 323 13.26 8.87 25.78
N ILE A 324 12.71 7.79 26.36
CA ILE A 324 11.56 7.86 27.28
C ILE A 324 11.90 8.65 28.55
N GLU A 325 13.10 8.48 29.10
CA GLU A 325 13.55 9.28 30.25
C GLU A 325 13.51 10.78 29.96
N GLN A 326 13.99 11.18 28.78
CA GLN A 326 13.96 12.58 28.36
C GLN A 326 12.53 13.07 28.14
N LEU A 327 11.70 12.24 27.48
CA LEU A 327 10.33 12.56 27.12
C LEU A 327 9.41 12.70 28.34
N LEU A 328 9.61 11.86 29.35
CA LEU A 328 8.83 11.86 30.59
C LEU A 328 9.51 12.64 31.73
N HIS A 329 10.64 13.29 31.46
CA HIS A 329 11.44 14.04 32.43
C HIS A 329 11.77 13.22 33.69
N LEU A 330 12.15 11.95 33.51
CA LEU A 330 12.41 11.03 34.61
C LEU A 330 13.73 11.36 35.34
N PRO A 331 13.78 11.20 36.68
CA PRO A 331 15.01 11.32 37.45
C PRO A 331 15.93 10.11 37.20
N HIS A 332 17.09 10.08 37.87
CA HIS A 332 17.98 8.92 37.78
C HIS A 332 17.29 7.64 38.26
N ALA A 333 17.44 6.55 37.51
CA ALA A 333 16.82 5.28 37.83
C ALA A 333 17.30 4.75 39.20
N ALA A 334 16.37 4.29 40.02
CA ALA A 334 16.66 3.67 41.32
C ALA A 334 17.29 2.27 41.16
N LYS A 335 17.01 1.61 40.04
CA LYS A 335 17.57 0.30 39.68
C LYS A 335 17.65 0.16 38.16
N GLU A 336 18.73 -0.45 37.68
CA GLU A 336 18.89 -0.90 36.29
C GLU A 336 19.21 -2.40 36.29
N ALA A 337 18.63 -3.14 35.35
CA ALA A 337 18.95 -4.53 35.11
C ALA A 337 18.87 -4.85 33.60
N GLU A 338 19.78 -5.70 33.12
CA GLU A 338 19.66 -6.28 31.78
C GLU A 338 18.64 -7.43 31.83
N ILE A 339 17.71 -7.43 30.87
CA ILE A 339 16.63 -8.42 30.77
C ILE A 339 16.71 -9.13 29.42
N SER A 340 16.18 -10.35 29.33
CA SER A 340 16.10 -11.10 28.07
C SER A 340 14.70 -11.12 27.45
N LYS A 341 13.69 -10.74 28.23
CA LYS A 341 12.26 -10.80 27.93
C LYS A 341 11.55 -9.67 28.67
N LEU A 342 10.47 -9.15 28.07
CA LEU A 342 9.58 -8.19 28.71
C LEU A 342 8.86 -8.85 29.88
N THR A 343 8.75 -8.13 30.99
CA THR A 343 8.10 -8.63 32.21
C THR A 343 6.59 -8.77 32.02
N SER A 344 5.98 -7.94 31.16
CA SER A 344 4.53 -7.96 30.93
C SER A 344 4.03 -9.24 30.25
N THR A 345 4.79 -9.77 29.29
CA THR A 345 4.39 -10.90 28.43
C THR A 345 5.28 -12.12 28.54
N GLY A 346 6.48 -12.00 29.09
CA GLY A 346 7.50 -13.04 29.03
C GLY A 346 8.01 -13.33 27.61
N SER A 347 7.73 -12.43 26.65
CA SER A 347 8.21 -12.50 25.27
C SER A 347 9.50 -11.73 25.09
N ARG A 348 10.34 -12.17 24.16
CA ARG A 348 11.54 -11.41 23.76
C ARG A 348 11.07 -10.20 22.95
N LEU A 349 11.54 -9.02 23.30
CA LEU A 349 11.40 -7.86 22.42
C LEU A 349 12.46 -7.95 21.31
N SER A 350 12.00 -7.92 20.07
CA SER A 350 12.83 -7.83 18.88
C SER A 350 12.35 -6.69 17.99
N ARG A 351 13.21 -6.15 17.14
CA ARG A 351 12.77 -5.22 16.08
C ARG A 351 11.64 -5.85 15.25
N GLY A 352 10.63 -5.05 14.91
CA GLY A 352 9.39 -5.53 14.28
C GLY A 352 8.41 -6.26 15.21
N THR A 353 8.59 -6.20 16.54
CA THR A 353 7.54 -6.65 17.46
C THR A 353 6.36 -5.69 17.36
N LEU A 354 5.17 -6.21 17.06
CA LEU A 354 3.98 -5.39 16.83
C LEU A 354 3.00 -5.53 17.99
N PHE A 355 2.51 -4.39 18.47
CA PHE A 355 1.31 -4.29 19.28
C PHE A 355 0.17 -3.84 18.38
N ILE A 356 -0.96 -4.57 18.42
CA ILE A 356 -2.06 -4.39 17.47
C ILE A 356 -3.33 -4.05 18.24
N THR A 357 -3.98 -2.96 17.83
CA THR A 357 -5.25 -2.47 18.37
C THR A 357 -6.26 -2.29 17.25
N SER A 358 -7.52 -2.04 17.62
CA SER A 358 -8.56 -1.69 16.67
C SER A 358 -9.52 -0.66 17.24
N GLU A 359 -10.01 0.23 16.38
CA GLU A 359 -11.03 1.22 16.70
C GLU A 359 -12.25 1.09 15.74
N PRO A 360 -13.44 0.69 16.25
CA PRO A 360 -13.72 0.23 17.61
C PRO A 360 -13.03 -1.10 17.98
N VAL A 361 -13.03 -1.45 19.27
CA VAL A 361 -12.43 -2.71 19.75
C VAL A 361 -13.15 -3.92 19.16
N LEU A 362 -12.39 -4.78 18.49
CA LEU A 362 -12.89 -6.00 17.86
C LEU A 362 -12.84 -7.20 18.83
N PRO A 363 -13.79 -8.15 18.75
CA PRO A 363 -13.68 -9.44 19.45
C PRO A 363 -12.40 -10.17 19.04
N SER A 364 -11.76 -10.90 19.97
CA SER A 364 -10.42 -11.47 19.75
C SER A 364 -10.30 -12.36 18.50
N LYS A 365 -11.33 -13.16 18.18
CA LYS A 365 -11.36 -13.99 16.97
C LYS A 365 -11.48 -13.16 15.68
N VAL A 366 -12.23 -12.06 15.73
CA VAL A 366 -12.36 -11.12 14.60
C VAL A 366 -11.08 -10.30 14.43
N LEU A 367 -10.45 -9.87 15.54
CA LEU A 367 -9.14 -9.21 15.51
C LEU A 367 -8.07 -10.13 14.90
N GLN A 368 -8.05 -11.41 15.29
CA GLN A 368 -7.15 -12.40 14.69
C GLN A 368 -7.36 -12.51 13.17
N TRP A 369 -8.62 -12.60 12.73
CA TRP A 369 -8.95 -12.60 11.30
C TRP A 369 -8.47 -11.32 10.61
N ALA A 370 -8.75 -10.14 11.18
CA ALA A 370 -8.38 -8.85 10.62
C ALA A 370 -6.87 -8.71 10.45
N VAL A 371 -6.08 -9.11 11.45
CA VAL A 371 -4.61 -9.09 11.39
C VAL A 371 -4.08 -9.98 10.26
N GLN A 372 -4.61 -11.20 10.12
CA GLN A 372 -4.17 -12.10 9.06
C GLN A 372 -4.56 -11.59 7.67
N THR A 373 -5.73 -10.96 7.54
CA THR A 373 -6.16 -10.32 6.29
C THR A 373 -5.29 -9.10 5.96
N TYR A 374 -4.95 -8.27 6.97
CA TYR A 374 -4.03 -7.14 6.80
C TYR A 374 -2.69 -7.57 6.21
N PHE A 375 -2.04 -8.58 6.80
CA PHE A 375 -0.75 -9.05 6.31
C PHE A 375 -0.83 -9.63 4.90
N ALA A 376 -1.94 -10.29 4.55
CA ALA A 376 -2.15 -10.79 3.20
C ALA A 376 -2.33 -9.65 2.18
N GLU A 377 -3.16 -8.65 2.47
CA GLU A 377 -3.33 -7.47 1.61
C GLU A 377 -2.03 -6.66 1.49
N LYS A 378 -1.27 -6.50 2.59
CA LYS A 378 0.06 -5.87 2.56
C LYS A 378 1.02 -6.65 1.68
N TRP A 379 1.03 -7.98 1.79
CA TRP A 379 1.87 -8.84 0.96
C TRP A 379 1.53 -8.71 -0.53
N LEU A 380 0.24 -8.64 -0.89
CA LEU A 380 -0.22 -8.48 -2.27
C LEU A 380 0.33 -7.24 -2.98
N VAL A 381 0.63 -6.17 -2.22
CA VAL A 381 1.12 -4.88 -2.73
C VAL A 381 2.59 -4.60 -2.42
N THR A 382 3.26 -5.48 -1.67
CA THR A 382 4.67 -5.31 -1.30
C THR A 382 5.60 -5.94 -2.35
N PRO A 383 6.63 -5.22 -2.84
CA PRO A 383 7.66 -5.78 -3.73
C PRO A 383 8.26 -7.09 -3.21
N ASN A 384 8.39 -8.08 -4.10
CA ASN A 384 8.96 -9.38 -3.75
C ASN A 384 10.16 -9.72 -4.65
N GLU A 385 11.28 -10.12 -4.05
CA GLU A 385 12.51 -10.47 -4.78
C GLU A 385 12.30 -11.62 -5.78
N ALA A 386 11.46 -12.61 -5.44
CA ALA A 386 11.13 -13.72 -6.34
C ALA A 386 10.38 -13.26 -7.60
N LEU A 387 9.80 -12.06 -7.56
CA LEU A 387 9.07 -11.41 -8.65
C LEU A 387 9.86 -10.21 -9.20
N THR A 388 11.20 -10.24 -9.12
CA THR A 388 12.07 -9.14 -9.59
C THR A 388 11.72 -7.79 -8.96
N ASN A 389 11.39 -7.79 -7.66
CA ASN A 389 10.95 -6.62 -6.88
C ASN A 389 9.66 -5.97 -7.39
N LEU A 390 8.81 -6.73 -8.09
CA LEU A 390 7.42 -6.33 -8.33
C LEU A 390 6.51 -6.85 -7.22
N ALA A 391 5.45 -6.09 -6.94
CA ALA A 391 4.37 -6.55 -6.08
C ALA A 391 3.61 -7.72 -6.75
N PRO A 392 3.11 -8.71 -5.98
CA PRO A 392 2.32 -9.83 -6.50
C PRO A 392 1.15 -9.40 -7.41
N THR A 393 0.41 -8.36 -7.01
CA THR A 393 -0.70 -7.80 -7.81
C THR A 393 -0.27 -7.25 -9.16
N LEU A 394 0.89 -6.60 -9.23
CA LEU A 394 1.46 -6.09 -10.49
C LEU A 394 2.04 -7.22 -11.36
N ALA A 395 2.63 -8.24 -10.73
CA ALA A 395 3.08 -9.44 -11.44
C ALA A 395 1.89 -10.19 -12.06
N ALA A 396 0.80 -10.37 -11.32
CA ALA A 396 -0.44 -10.98 -11.80
C ALA A 396 -1.07 -10.20 -12.96
N ALA A 397 -1.06 -8.86 -12.88
CA ALA A 397 -1.58 -8.02 -13.95
C ALA A 397 -0.67 -7.85 -15.17
N SER A 398 0.58 -8.35 -15.10
CA SER A 398 1.54 -8.28 -16.19
C SER A 398 1.11 -9.13 -17.39
N ASN A 399 1.57 -8.78 -18.59
CA ASN A 399 1.44 -9.64 -19.76
C ASN A 399 2.66 -10.57 -19.94
N ASN A 400 3.66 -10.49 -19.06
CA ASN A 400 4.85 -11.32 -19.13
C ASN A 400 4.58 -12.71 -18.51
N GLN A 401 4.65 -13.76 -19.33
CA GLN A 401 4.39 -15.12 -18.90
C GLN A 401 5.40 -15.63 -17.85
N ASP A 402 6.69 -15.30 -17.99
CA ASP A 402 7.71 -15.70 -17.01
C ASP A 402 7.42 -15.14 -15.61
N LEU A 403 6.96 -13.89 -15.53
CA LEU A 403 6.55 -13.27 -14.27
C LEU A 403 5.31 -13.95 -13.67
N LYS A 404 4.35 -14.36 -14.50
CA LYS A 404 3.16 -15.10 -14.04
C LYS A 404 3.54 -16.48 -13.53
N ASP A 405 4.42 -17.19 -14.22
CA ASP A 405 4.87 -18.52 -13.82
C ASP A 405 5.63 -18.45 -12.48
N LYS A 406 6.49 -17.44 -12.30
CA LYS A 406 7.15 -17.15 -11.01
C LYS A 406 6.15 -16.84 -9.89
N LEU A 407 5.09 -16.08 -10.19
CA LEU A 407 4.03 -15.80 -9.23
C LEU A 407 3.28 -17.07 -8.82
N VAL A 408 2.92 -17.93 -9.76
CA VAL A 408 2.25 -19.22 -9.47
C VAL A 408 3.13 -20.08 -8.57
N GLN A 409 4.41 -20.25 -8.90
CA GLN A 409 5.36 -21.01 -8.08
C GLN A 409 5.56 -20.41 -6.68
N LEU A 410 5.51 -19.09 -6.56
CA LEU A 410 5.59 -18.41 -5.26
C LEU A 410 4.35 -18.71 -4.40
N VAL A 411 3.15 -18.62 -4.98
CA VAL A 411 1.89 -18.91 -4.28
C VAL A 411 1.80 -20.39 -3.89
N GLU A 412 2.17 -21.31 -4.77
CA GLU A 412 2.17 -22.76 -4.49
C GLU A 412 3.08 -23.10 -3.30
N ARG A 413 4.29 -22.52 -3.26
CA ARG A 413 5.21 -22.68 -2.14
C ARG A 413 4.63 -22.14 -0.82
N ILE A 414 3.96 -20.99 -0.84
CA ILE A 414 3.29 -20.44 0.34
C ILE A 414 2.18 -21.38 0.82
N GLU A 415 1.41 -21.98 -0.10
CA GLU A 415 0.37 -22.96 0.23
C GLU A 415 0.95 -24.25 0.83
N GLU A 416 2.09 -24.73 0.33
CA GLU A 416 2.82 -25.87 0.90
C GLU A 416 3.36 -25.58 2.31
N GLU A 417 3.99 -24.42 2.50
CA GLU A 417 4.46 -23.95 3.81
C GLU A 417 3.30 -23.84 4.81
N SER A 418 2.14 -23.37 4.36
CA SER A 418 0.92 -23.28 5.18
C SER A 418 0.47 -24.65 5.69
N LYS A 419 0.50 -25.68 4.84
CA LYS A 419 0.12 -27.05 5.25
C LYS A 419 1.05 -27.60 6.32
N MET A 420 2.29 -27.13 6.36
CA MET A 420 3.30 -27.49 7.36
C MET A 420 3.30 -26.57 8.60
N GLY A 421 2.46 -25.52 8.62
CA GLY A 421 2.44 -24.53 9.70
C GLY A 421 3.70 -23.67 9.76
N GLN A 422 4.40 -23.49 8.63
CA GLN A 422 5.68 -22.80 8.52
C GLN A 422 5.56 -21.55 7.64
N GLY A 423 6.66 -20.79 7.57
CA GLY A 423 6.79 -19.68 6.63
C GLY A 423 5.92 -18.46 6.95
N LEU A 424 5.61 -17.68 5.91
CA LEU A 424 4.78 -16.47 6.00
C LEU A 424 3.29 -16.79 6.18
N ALA A 425 2.86 -17.96 5.72
CA ALA A 425 1.47 -18.39 5.75
C ALA A 425 0.88 -18.46 7.18
N ARG A 426 1.71 -18.61 8.21
CA ARG A 426 1.24 -18.58 9.62
C ARG A 426 0.70 -17.22 10.08
N PHE A 427 1.08 -16.14 9.38
CA PHE A 427 0.76 -14.78 9.77
C PHE A 427 -0.30 -14.13 8.89
N MET A 428 -0.68 -14.77 7.78
CA MET A 428 -1.59 -14.19 6.81
C MET A 428 -2.60 -15.20 6.28
N ARG A 429 -3.78 -14.73 5.88
CA ARG A 429 -4.80 -15.56 5.23
C ARG A 429 -4.33 -15.91 3.81
N ILE A 430 -4.21 -17.20 3.50
CA ILE A 430 -3.70 -17.66 2.20
C ILE A 430 -4.80 -18.06 1.21
N ASP A 431 -5.97 -18.40 1.72
CA ASP A 431 -7.08 -18.96 0.97
C ASP A 431 -7.61 -18.01 -0.09
N PHE A 432 -7.53 -16.69 0.12
CA PHE A 432 -8.04 -15.71 -0.84
C PHE A 432 -6.96 -15.14 -1.80
N LEU A 433 -5.69 -15.58 -1.67
CA LEU A 433 -4.59 -15.08 -2.51
C LEU A 433 -4.81 -15.40 -4.00
N ARG A 434 -5.19 -16.64 -4.32
CA ARG A 434 -5.43 -17.05 -5.72
C ARG A 434 -6.56 -16.23 -6.36
N PRO A 435 -7.75 -16.09 -5.76
CA PRO A 435 -8.79 -15.20 -6.30
C PRO A 435 -8.31 -13.76 -6.47
N ARG A 436 -7.65 -13.18 -5.46
CA ARG A 436 -7.18 -11.78 -5.54
C ARG A 436 -6.16 -11.56 -6.65
N LEU A 437 -5.36 -12.57 -6.96
CA LEU A 437 -4.35 -12.53 -8.04
C LEU A 437 -4.90 -13.01 -9.40
N ALA A 438 -6.20 -13.31 -9.50
CA ALA A 438 -6.82 -13.91 -10.67
C ALA A 438 -6.10 -15.18 -11.16
N LEU A 439 -5.61 -16.00 -10.22
CA LEU A 439 -5.02 -17.31 -10.50
C LEU A 439 -6.10 -18.39 -10.48
N SER A 440 -5.88 -19.47 -11.22
CA SER A 440 -6.78 -20.63 -11.25
C SER A 440 -7.01 -21.19 -9.83
N ASN A 441 -8.28 -21.39 -9.47
CA ASN A 441 -8.74 -21.89 -8.19
C ASN A 441 -10.14 -22.51 -8.31
N GLU A 442 -10.55 -23.30 -7.31
CA GLU A 442 -11.88 -23.94 -7.23
C GLU A 442 -12.87 -23.18 -6.34
N GLN A 443 -12.49 -22.01 -5.83
CA GLN A 443 -13.30 -21.28 -4.86
C GLN A 443 -14.43 -20.52 -5.55
N THR A 444 -15.54 -20.37 -4.85
CA THR A 444 -16.51 -19.33 -5.16
C THR A 444 -15.97 -18.04 -4.56
N HIS A 445 -15.60 -17.04 -5.36
CA HIS A 445 -15.09 -15.76 -4.85
C HIS A 445 -15.35 -14.65 -5.88
N ILE A 446 -15.73 -13.45 -5.42
CA ILE A 446 -16.14 -12.36 -6.31
C ILE A 446 -15.06 -11.94 -7.31
N ALA A 447 -13.79 -11.93 -6.86
CA ALA A 447 -12.63 -11.64 -7.71
C ALA A 447 -12.45 -12.64 -8.88
N ASN A 448 -13.04 -13.84 -8.83
CA ASN A 448 -12.97 -14.80 -9.94
C ASN A 448 -13.77 -14.34 -11.18
N LEU A 449 -14.64 -13.33 -11.03
CA LEU A 449 -15.27 -12.67 -12.18
C LEU A 449 -14.27 -11.83 -12.99
N LEU A 450 -13.12 -11.48 -12.42
CA LEU A 450 -12.07 -10.73 -13.09
C LEU A 450 -11.02 -11.68 -13.70
N ASN A 451 -10.57 -11.38 -14.91
CA ASN A 451 -9.45 -12.10 -15.54
C ASN A 451 -8.07 -11.62 -15.06
N ARG A 452 -8.07 -10.58 -14.22
CA ARG A 452 -6.88 -9.91 -13.72
C ARG A 452 -7.24 -9.16 -12.44
N PRO A 453 -6.31 -8.99 -11.49
CA PRO A 453 -6.53 -8.10 -10.34
C PRO A 453 -6.82 -6.65 -10.75
N LEU A 454 -7.67 -5.99 -9.96
CA LEU A 454 -7.80 -4.54 -9.98
C LEU A 454 -6.47 -3.90 -9.56
N ILE A 455 -6.01 -2.92 -10.33
CA ILE A 455 -4.88 -2.08 -9.95
C ILE A 455 -5.40 -0.70 -9.58
N GLU A 456 -5.35 -0.39 -8.28
CA GLU A 456 -5.72 0.91 -7.75
C GLU A 456 -4.48 1.81 -7.54
N GLY A 457 -4.70 3.12 -7.45
CA GLY A 457 -3.63 4.08 -7.13
C GLY A 457 -2.55 4.31 -8.21
N LEU A 458 -2.60 3.61 -9.35
CA LEU A 458 -1.61 3.72 -10.43
C LEU A 458 -2.24 4.13 -11.78
N PRO A 459 -2.86 5.33 -11.86
CA PRO A 459 -3.78 5.74 -12.94
C PRO A 459 -3.14 5.89 -14.34
N GLU A 460 -1.83 5.74 -14.45
CA GLU A 460 -1.06 5.91 -15.69
C GLU A 460 0.08 4.88 -15.80
N SER A 461 -0.11 3.67 -15.26
CA SER A 461 0.89 2.62 -15.34
C SER A 461 0.85 1.91 -16.70
N VAL A 462 1.92 1.18 -17.04
CA VAL A 462 1.92 0.24 -18.18
C VAL A 462 0.88 -0.87 -18.06
N TYR A 463 0.16 -0.91 -16.94
CA TYR A 463 -0.91 -1.85 -16.68
C TYR A 463 -2.30 -1.23 -16.90
N THR A 464 -2.46 0.06 -17.21
CA THR A 464 -3.81 0.65 -17.40
C THR A 464 -4.23 0.77 -18.86
N VAL A 465 -5.55 0.85 -19.10
CA VAL A 465 -6.16 1.07 -20.41
C VAL A 465 -5.67 2.35 -21.08
N HIS A 466 -5.50 2.30 -22.42
CA HIS A 466 -5.15 3.46 -23.24
C HIS A 466 -6.16 4.61 -23.12
N ARG A 467 -5.66 5.85 -23.20
CA ARG A 467 -6.47 7.07 -22.99
C ARG A 467 -7.57 7.22 -24.03
N GLU A 468 -7.36 6.71 -25.24
CA GLU A 468 -8.31 6.77 -26.36
C GLU A 468 -9.61 6.02 -26.03
N ILE A 469 -9.51 4.81 -25.46
CA ILE A 469 -10.67 4.00 -25.05
C ILE A 469 -11.47 4.73 -23.97
N LEU A 470 -10.80 5.32 -22.99
CA LEU A 470 -11.47 6.12 -21.95
C LEU A 470 -12.07 7.43 -22.50
N GLY A 471 -11.67 7.85 -23.70
CA GLY A 471 -12.24 8.98 -24.43
C GLY A 471 -13.66 8.72 -24.90
N ASP A 472 -14.03 7.47 -25.20
CA ASP A 472 -15.39 7.08 -25.59
C ASP A 472 -16.42 7.42 -24.53
N ILE A 473 -16.09 7.14 -23.27
CA ILE A 473 -16.94 7.49 -22.13
C ILE A 473 -17.23 9.00 -22.12
N SER A 474 -16.19 9.81 -22.33
CA SER A 474 -16.32 11.28 -22.28
C SER A 474 -17.14 11.81 -23.46
N ARG A 475 -16.98 11.21 -24.65
CA ARG A 475 -17.79 11.53 -25.83
C ARG A 475 -19.26 11.17 -25.62
N PHE A 476 -19.53 9.95 -25.17
CA PHE A 476 -20.88 9.48 -24.89
C PHE A 476 -21.60 10.38 -23.89
N VAL A 477 -20.97 10.69 -22.75
CA VAL A 477 -21.57 11.56 -21.73
C VAL A 477 -21.93 12.92 -22.33
N LYS A 478 -21.02 13.53 -23.10
CA LYS A 478 -21.27 14.82 -23.76
C LYS A 478 -22.47 14.75 -24.71
N GLU A 479 -22.51 13.75 -25.60
CA GLU A 479 -23.58 13.60 -26.60
C GLU A 479 -24.93 13.23 -25.97
N ALA A 480 -24.94 12.34 -24.98
CA ALA A 480 -26.17 11.86 -24.35
C ALA A 480 -26.84 12.90 -23.44
N THR A 481 -26.07 13.88 -22.95
CA THR A 481 -26.54 14.89 -21.99
C THR A 481 -26.72 16.28 -22.58
N GLU A 482 -26.37 16.49 -23.86
CA GLU A 482 -26.54 17.78 -24.53
C GLU A 482 -28.01 18.22 -24.52
N GLY A 483 -28.27 19.43 -24.01
CA GLY A 483 -29.62 19.99 -23.88
C GLY A 483 -30.52 19.28 -22.85
N LYS A 484 -29.98 18.38 -22.02
CA LYS A 484 -30.74 17.70 -20.95
C LYS A 484 -30.72 18.49 -19.64
N SER A 485 -31.62 18.09 -18.73
CA SER A 485 -31.68 18.67 -17.38
C SER A 485 -30.42 18.36 -16.57
N GLU A 486 -30.12 19.19 -15.57
CA GLU A 486 -28.99 18.99 -14.65
C GLU A 486 -29.06 17.64 -13.92
N ALA A 487 -30.26 17.19 -13.54
CA ALA A 487 -30.45 15.88 -12.93
C ALA A 487 -30.08 14.72 -13.87
N THR A 488 -30.38 14.87 -15.17
CA THR A 488 -29.97 13.90 -16.20
C THR A 488 -28.46 13.91 -16.40
N VAL A 489 -27.83 15.08 -16.45
CA VAL A 489 -26.37 15.21 -16.56
C VAL A 489 -25.68 14.50 -15.39
N LYS A 490 -26.09 14.82 -14.15
CA LYS A 490 -25.54 14.21 -12.93
C LYS A 490 -25.67 12.68 -12.93
N LYS A 491 -26.83 12.14 -13.36
CA LYS A 491 -27.05 10.70 -13.48
C LYS A 491 -26.03 10.04 -14.42
N TYR A 492 -25.77 10.63 -15.58
CA TYR A 492 -24.83 10.07 -16.56
C TYR A 492 -23.38 10.22 -16.09
N ASP A 493 -23.02 11.38 -15.53
CA ASP A 493 -21.68 11.64 -14.98
C ASP A 493 -21.33 10.66 -13.84
N GLU A 494 -22.25 10.42 -12.91
CA GLU A 494 -22.05 9.51 -11.79
C GLU A 494 -21.81 8.06 -12.26
N VAL A 495 -22.71 7.52 -13.08
CA VAL A 495 -22.58 6.14 -13.59
C VAL A 495 -21.32 5.97 -14.42
N MET A 496 -21.08 6.89 -15.36
CA MET A 496 -19.95 6.77 -16.27
C MET A 496 -18.61 7.10 -15.60
N GLY A 497 -18.61 7.91 -14.54
CA GLY A 497 -17.44 8.15 -13.69
C GLY A 497 -17.01 6.91 -12.91
N LEU A 498 -17.97 6.20 -12.31
CA LEU A 498 -17.75 4.89 -11.67
C LEU A 498 -17.21 3.88 -12.69
N PHE A 499 -17.90 3.73 -13.82
CA PHE A 499 -17.50 2.77 -14.85
C PHE A 499 -16.13 3.08 -15.46
N ARG A 500 -15.80 4.37 -15.66
CA ARG A 500 -14.45 4.79 -16.11
C ARG A 500 -13.36 4.36 -15.12
N THR A 501 -13.63 4.49 -13.82
CA THR A 501 -12.68 4.12 -12.76
C THR A 501 -12.43 2.62 -12.76
N PHE A 502 -13.51 1.83 -12.83
CA PHE A 502 -13.45 0.38 -12.97
C PHE A 502 -12.65 -0.05 -14.20
N VAL A 503 -13.01 0.46 -15.39
CA VAL A 503 -12.34 0.09 -16.66
C VAL A 503 -10.84 0.40 -16.58
N ARG A 504 -10.46 1.52 -15.98
CA ARG A 504 -9.05 1.89 -15.82
C ARG A 504 -8.26 0.92 -14.94
N GLY A 505 -8.87 0.40 -13.87
CA GLY A 505 -8.21 -0.50 -12.91
C GLY A 505 -8.21 -1.97 -13.32
N ALA A 506 -9.32 -2.43 -13.90
CA ALA A 506 -9.58 -3.83 -14.23
C ALA A 506 -8.83 -4.31 -15.48
N PHE A 507 -8.51 -3.39 -16.40
CA PHE A 507 -8.02 -3.77 -17.72
C PHE A 507 -6.63 -3.19 -18.06
N GLY A 508 -5.95 -3.90 -18.95
CA GLY A 508 -4.62 -3.56 -19.45
C GLY A 508 -4.61 -2.63 -20.66
N PRO A 509 -3.42 -2.22 -21.14
CA PRO A 509 -3.29 -1.36 -22.31
C PRO A 509 -3.96 -1.95 -23.55
N GLY A 510 -3.90 -3.27 -23.74
CA GLY A 510 -4.48 -3.94 -24.91
C GLY A 510 -6.01 -3.99 -24.97
N PHE A 511 -6.71 -3.51 -23.94
CA PHE A 511 -8.17 -3.62 -23.83
C PHE A 511 -8.92 -2.91 -24.96
N GLN A 512 -9.86 -3.62 -25.57
CA GLN A 512 -10.90 -3.11 -26.45
C GLN A 512 -12.28 -3.36 -25.85
N TRP A 513 -13.28 -2.55 -26.21
CA TRP A 513 -14.65 -2.72 -25.69
C TRP A 513 -15.25 -4.12 -25.97
N THR A 514 -14.84 -4.76 -27.07
CA THR A 514 -15.24 -6.14 -27.42
C THR A 514 -14.75 -7.19 -26.44
N ASP A 515 -13.67 -6.89 -25.72
CA ASP A 515 -13.03 -7.81 -24.76
C ASP A 515 -13.79 -7.85 -23.43
N LEU A 516 -14.56 -6.80 -23.09
CA LEU A 516 -15.34 -6.71 -21.87
C LEU A 516 -16.32 -7.88 -21.74
N ARG A 517 -16.22 -8.65 -20.67
CA ARG A 517 -17.06 -9.85 -20.44
C ARG A 517 -18.26 -9.56 -19.54
N PRO A 518 -19.35 -10.34 -19.65
CA PRO A 518 -20.47 -10.24 -18.71
C PRO A 518 -20.04 -10.39 -17.25
N GLU A 519 -19.06 -11.24 -16.95
CA GLU A 519 -18.50 -11.48 -15.61
C GLU A 519 -17.89 -10.21 -15.03
N GLU A 520 -17.08 -9.48 -15.80
CA GLU A 520 -16.46 -8.22 -15.35
C GLU A 520 -17.50 -7.13 -15.13
N LEU A 521 -18.54 -7.11 -15.97
CA LEU A 521 -19.64 -6.17 -15.81
C LEU A 521 -20.50 -6.51 -14.59
N ALA A 522 -20.70 -7.80 -14.30
CA ALA A 522 -21.32 -8.26 -13.07
C ALA A 522 -20.50 -7.81 -11.85
N TYR A 523 -19.18 -8.06 -11.83
CA TYR A 523 -18.28 -7.60 -10.77
C TYR A 523 -18.40 -6.08 -10.55
N PHE A 524 -18.39 -5.30 -11.64
CA PHE A 524 -18.58 -3.85 -11.55
C PHE A 524 -19.88 -3.48 -10.84
N LEU A 525 -21.00 -4.11 -11.22
CA LEU A 525 -22.32 -3.79 -10.72
C LEU A 525 -22.55 -4.23 -9.27
N VAL A 526 -21.99 -5.37 -8.83
CA VAL A 526 -22.26 -5.91 -7.49
C VAL A 526 -21.16 -5.69 -6.47
N GLU A 527 -19.94 -5.31 -6.88
CA GLU A 527 -18.80 -5.14 -5.98
C GLU A 527 -18.15 -3.75 -6.13
N ASP A 528 -17.53 -3.45 -7.28
CA ASP A 528 -16.72 -2.22 -7.47
C ASP A 528 -17.50 -0.93 -7.17
N VAL A 529 -18.75 -0.84 -7.63
CA VAL A 529 -19.59 0.33 -7.32
C VAL A 529 -19.83 0.47 -5.82
N LEU A 530 -20.08 -0.64 -5.12
CA LEU A 530 -20.44 -0.64 -3.70
C LEU A 530 -19.26 -0.32 -2.76
N GLU A 531 -18.03 -0.43 -3.25
CA GLU A 531 -16.81 0.04 -2.57
C GLU A 531 -16.60 1.56 -2.72
N ARG A 532 -17.21 2.18 -3.74
CA ARG A 532 -16.96 3.59 -4.11
C ARG A 532 -18.10 4.54 -3.75
N VAL A 533 -19.25 4.02 -3.32
CA VAL A 533 -20.42 4.82 -2.98
C VAL A 533 -20.78 4.66 -1.50
N ASP A 534 -20.96 5.79 -0.82
CA ASP A 534 -21.33 5.79 0.60
C ASP A 534 -22.77 5.29 0.82
N HIS A 535 -23.65 5.54 -0.15
CA HIS A 535 -25.09 5.30 -0.02
C HIS A 535 -25.64 4.58 -1.26
N PRO A 536 -25.54 3.24 -1.32
CA PRO A 536 -26.14 2.48 -2.40
C PRO A 536 -27.66 2.58 -2.33
N THR A 537 -28.29 2.92 -3.46
CA THR A 537 -29.75 3.05 -3.56
C THR A 537 -30.31 2.25 -4.73
N LYS A 538 -31.59 1.89 -4.65
CA LYS A 538 -32.35 1.32 -5.78
C LYS A 538 -32.25 2.19 -7.03
N THR A 539 -32.30 3.51 -6.85
CA THR A 539 -32.21 4.48 -7.95
C THR A 539 -30.85 4.44 -8.62
N LEU A 540 -29.75 4.34 -7.85
CA LEU A 540 -28.41 4.18 -8.41
C LEU A 540 -28.31 2.88 -9.22
N ALA A 541 -28.77 1.74 -8.68
CA ALA A 541 -28.79 0.46 -9.40
C ALA A 541 -29.55 0.55 -10.74
N ALA A 542 -30.76 1.13 -10.73
CA ALA A 542 -31.54 1.34 -11.95
C ALA A 542 -30.85 2.32 -12.93
N ASN A 543 -30.15 3.33 -12.42
CA ASN A 543 -29.37 4.25 -13.24
C ASN A 543 -28.18 3.57 -13.90
N LEU A 544 -27.44 2.71 -13.18
CA LEU A 544 -26.34 1.91 -13.74
C LEU A 544 -26.83 1.11 -14.95
N LEU A 545 -27.87 0.28 -14.77
CA LEU A 545 -28.42 -0.56 -15.84
C LEU A 545 -28.89 0.27 -17.05
N SER A 546 -29.62 1.34 -16.82
CA SER A 546 -30.17 2.17 -17.90
C SER A 546 -29.11 2.98 -18.66
N VAL A 547 -28.12 3.57 -17.97
CA VAL A 547 -27.06 4.36 -18.61
C VAL A 547 -26.06 3.46 -19.32
N LEU A 548 -25.67 2.32 -18.74
CA LEU A 548 -24.79 1.35 -19.41
C LEU A 548 -25.46 0.76 -20.66
N THR A 549 -26.76 0.48 -20.61
CA THR A 549 -27.52 0.04 -21.80
C THR A 549 -27.44 1.10 -22.92
N ALA A 550 -27.58 2.38 -22.57
CA ALA A 550 -27.46 3.46 -23.54
C ALA A 550 -26.02 3.59 -24.07
N PHE A 551 -25.02 3.38 -23.21
CA PHE A 551 -23.60 3.43 -23.59
C PHE A 551 -23.23 2.32 -24.57
N PHE A 552 -23.65 1.07 -24.32
CA PHE A 552 -23.36 -0.03 -25.23
C PHE A 552 -24.04 0.12 -26.58
N LYS A 553 -25.28 0.63 -26.61
CA LYS A 553 -25.95 0.99 -27.88
C LYS A 553 -25.20 2.08 -28.64
N TRP A 554 -24.66 3.06 -27.92
CA TRP A 554 -23.83 4.09 -28.51
C TRP A 554 -22.53 3.50 -29.09
N LEU A 555 -21.84 2.64 -28.35
CA LEU A 555 -20.63 1.95 -28.83
C LEU A 555 -20.90 1.10 -30.08
N ASP A 556 -21.99 0.34 -30.09
CA ASP A 556 -22.39 -0.47 -31.25
C ASP A 556 -22.58 0.39 -32.51
N LYS A 557 -23.11 1.61 -32.35
CA LYS A 557 -23.27 2.57 -33.44
C LYS A 557 -21.92 3.16 -33.90
N GLN A 558 -21.03 3.50 -32.98
CA GLN A 558 -19.76 4.17 -33.31
C GLN A 558 -18.70 3.21 -33.86
N HIS A 559 -18.65 1.98 -33.33
CA HIS A 559 -17.57 1.03 -33.57
C HIS A 559 -18.04 -0.28 -34.22
N GLN A 560 -19.32 -0.37 -34.61
CA GLN A 560 -19.90 -1.58 -35.23
C GLN A 560 -19.71 -2.85 -34.38
N THR A 561 -19.78 -2.69 -33.06
CA THR A 561 -19.70 -3.78 -32.10
C THR A 561 -21.04 -4.47 -31.90
N ALA A 562 -21.04 -5.55 -31.12
CA ALA A 562 -22.25 -6.29 -30.71
C ALA A 562 -22.37 -6.39 -29.18
N LEU A 563 -22.10 -5.29 -28.47
CA LEU A 563 -22.09 -5.22 -27.01
C LEU A 563 -23.50 -5.23 -26.42
N THR A 564 -24.45 -4.54 -27.04
CA THR A 564 -25.85 -4.55 -26.57
C THR A 564 -26.42 -5.97 -26.50
N PRO A 565 -26.40 -6.79 -27.58
CA PRO A 565 -26.90 -8.16 -27.50
C PRO A 565 -26.05 -9.05 -26.57
N LYS A 566 -24.76 -8.74 -26.36
CA LYS A 566 -23.88 -9.44 -25.42
C LYS A 566 -24.31 -9.25 -23.96
N PHE A 567 -24.69 -8.03 -23.57
CA PHE A 567 -24.99 -7.69 -22.16
C PHE A 567 -26.49 -7.67 -21.81
N GLN A 568 -27.37 -7.62 -22.81
CA GLN A 568 -28.82 -7.60 -22.60
C GLN A 568 -29.35 -8.78 -21.76
N PRO A 569 -28.86 -10.03 -21.89
CA PRO A 569 -29.29 -11.14 -21.04
C PRO A 569 -29.04 -10.86 -19.56
N LEU A 570 -27.78 -10.53 -19.20
CA LEU A 570 -27.40 -10.20 -17.82
C LEU A 570 -28.26 -9.07 -17.25
N PHE A 571 -28.43 -7.97 -18.00
CA PHE A 571 -29.23 -6.83 -17.54
C PHE A 571 -30.69 -7.15 -17.33
N SER A 572 -31.24 -8.08 -18.12
CA SER A 572 -32.63 -8.50 -17.99
C SER A 572 -32.82 -9.37 -16.76
N GLU A 573 -31.87 -10.26 -16.47
CA GLU A 573 -31.90 -11.19 -15.34
C GLU A 573 -31.68 -10.52 -13.97
N ILE A 574 -30.93 -9.41 -13.91
CA ILE A 574 -30.63 -8.71 -12.64
C ILE A 574 -31.46 -7.42 -12.46
N LYS A 575 -32.41 -7.15 -13.35
CA LYS A 575 -33.12 -5.87 -13.41
C LYS A 575 -33.83 -5.49 -12.12
N GLU A 576 -34.46 -6.46 -11.47
CA GLU A 576 -35.22 -6.26 -10.24
C GLU A 576 -34.37 -6.61 -8.99
N GLU A 577 -33.50 -7.59 -9.12
CA GLU A 577 -32.68 -8.15 -8.05
C GLU A 577 -31.51 -7.24 -7.65
N LEU A 578 -30.86 -6.57 -8.60
CA LEU A 578 -29.75 -5.66 -8.33
C LEU A 578 -30.21 -4.46 -7.47
N PRO A 579 -31.33 -3.76 -7.79
CA PRO A 579 -31.89 -2.75 -6.89
C PRO A 579 -32.23 -3.27 -5.49
N GLU A 580 -32.76 -4.49 -5.37
CA GLU A 580 -33.03 -5.08 -4.04
C GLU A 580 -31.73 -5.36 -3.28
N ALA A 581 -30.69 -5.89 -3.93
CA ALA A 581 -29.37 -6.09 -3.29
C ALA A 581 -28.79 -4.77 -2.77
N TYR A 582 -28.88 -3.69 -3.56
CA TYR A 582 -28.45 -2.35 -3.14
C TYR A 582 -29.24 -1.83 -1.94
N ARG A 583 -30.56 -2.06 -1.91
CA ARG A 583 -31.41 -1.68 -0.77
C ARG A 583 -31.07 -2.47 0.49
N LEU A 584 -30.81 -3.77 0.34
CA LEU A 584 -30.61 -4.68 1.46
C LEU A 584 -29.23 -4.53 2.10
N ARG A 585 -28.19 -4.22 1.33
CA ARG A 585 -26.81 -4.14 1.84
C ARG A 585 -26.66 -3.26 3.09
N PRO A 586 -27.18 -2.01 3.16
CA PRO A 586 -27.12 -1.21 4.38
C PRO A 586 -27.85 -1.82 5.58
N VAL A 587 -28.93 -2.58 5.34
CA VAL A 587 -29.69 -3.25 6.41
C VAL A 587 -28.88 -4.42 6.97
N PHE A 588 -28.24 -5.20 6.10
CA PHE A 588 -27.32 -6.26 6.52
C PHE A 588 -26.07 -5.71 7.22
N ALA A 589 -25.49 -4.61 6.73
CA ALA A 589 -24.36 -3.93 7.36
C ALA A 589 -24.69 -3.53 8.80
N LYS A 590 -25.89 -2.97 9.02
CA LYS A 590 -26.37 -2.60 10.36
C LYS A 590 -26.55 -3.81 11.27
N GLU A 591 -27.16 -4.89 10.78
CA GLU A 591 -27.32 -6.14 11.55
C GLU A 591 -25.96 -6.74 11.92
N ALA A 592 -25.02 -6.79 10.97
CA ALA A 592 -23.67 -7.29 11.18
C ALA A 592 -22.92 -6.47 12.23
N GLN A 593 -23.00 -5.13 12.16
CA GLN A 593 -22.37 -4.23 13.13
C GLN A 593 -22.92 -4.42 14.55
N LEU A 594 -24.24 -4.61 14.69
CA LEU A 594 -24.84 -4.89 16.01
C LEU A 594 -24.30 -6.18 16.61
N ARG A 595 -24.14 -7.23 15.80
CA ARG A 595 -23.63 -8.53 16.25
C ARG A 595 -22.13 -8.51 16.51
N LEU A 596 -21.35 -7.76 15.72
CA LEU A 596 -19.91 -7.63 15.90
C LEU A 596 -19.53 -7.15 17.31
N HIS A 597 -20.35 -6.29 17.90
CA HIS A 597 -20.13 -5.72 19.23
C HIS A 597 -21.06 -6.30 20.32
N ASP A 598 -21.80 -7.37 20.02
CA ASP A 598 -22.64 -8.04 21.01
C ASP A 598 -21.78 -8.94 21.92
N SER A 599 -21.47 -8.42 23.10
CA SER A 599 -20.70 -9.14 24.14
C SER A 599 -21.33 -10.46 24.62
N THR A 600 -22.60 -10.72 24.30
CA THR A 600 -23.27 -11.98 24.64
C THR A 600 -22.94 -13.10 23.66
N LEU A 601 -22.49 -12.77 22.44
CA LEU A 601 -22.11 -13.75 21.42
C LEU A 601 -20.76 -14.37 21.75
N ARG A 602 -20.78 -15.68 22.03
CA ARG A 602 -19.56 -16.49 22.21
C ARG A 602 -19.11 -17.06 20.87
N LEU A 603 -18.19 -16.35 20.22
CA LEU A 603 -17.62 -16.77 18.93
C LEU A 603 -16.60 -17.88 19.13
N GLN A 604 -16.88 -19.07 18.59
CA GLN A 604 -15.96 -20.21 18.60
C GLN A 604 -14.97 -20.13 17.43
N GLU A 605 -15.50 -19.80 16.26
CA GLU A 605 -14.77 -19.66 15.00
C GLU A 605 -15.24 -18.39 14.26
N VAL A 606 -14.32 -17.80 13.49
CA VAL A 606 -14.61 -16.70 12.57
C VAL A 606 -14.05 -17.08 11.21
N ALA A 607 -14.89 -17.07 10.18
CA ALA A 607 -14.54 -17.45 8.82
C ALA A 607 -15.18 -16.49 7.82
N GLU A 608 -14.47 -16.24 6.73
CA GLU A 608 -15.04 -15.55 5.57
C GLU A 608 -15.61 -16.62 4.65
N GLU A 609 -16.91 -16.54 4.37
CA GLU A 609 -17.64 -17.58 3.65
C GLU A 609 -18.52 -17.01 2.56
N GLN A 610 -18.85 -17.88 1.61
CA GLN A 610 -19.79 -17.61 0.52
C GLN A 610 -20.98 -18.56 0.70
N LEU A 611 -22.04 -18.06 1.31
CA LEU A 611 -23.18 -18.89 1.71
C LEU A 611 -24.30 -18.80 0.66
N LEU A 612 -24.53 -19.90 -0.06
CA LEU A 612 -25.66 -20.04 -0.98
C LEU A 612 -26.92 -20.43 -0.21
N LEU A 613 -27.95 -19.60 -0.25
CA LEU A 613 -29.21 -19.84 0.45
C LEU A 613 -29.99 -21.00 -0.18
N LEU A 614 -30.39 -21.97 0.64
CA LEU A 614 -31.16 -23.14 0.22
C LEU A 614 -32.63 -22.98 0.60
N GLU A 615 -32.92 -23.05 1.90
CA GLU A 615 -34.27 -23.06 2.45
C GLU A 615 -34.38 -22.09 3.62
N GLN A 616 -35.51 -21.39 3.72
CA GLN A 616 -35.76 -20.49 4.83
C GLN A 616 -36.14 -21.32 6.07
N THR A 617 -35.57 -20.97 7.22
CA THR A 617 -35.89 -21.58 8.52
C THR A 617 -36.65 -20.60 9.41
N SER A 618 -37.12 -21.05 10.58
CA SER A 618 -37.81 -20.18 11.53
C SER A 618 -36.97 -19.01 12.03
N ASN A 619 -35.63 -19.13 12.02
CA ASN A 619 -34.70 -18.14 12.57
C ASN A 619 -33.60 -17.74 11.56
N GLY A 620 -33.91 -17.75 10.26
CA GLY A 620 -32.95 -17.38 9.22
C GLY A 620 -33.01 -18.32 8.02
N TRP A 621 -31.88 -18.89 7.63
CA TRP A 621 -31.75 -19.71 6.42
C TRP A 621 -30.82 -20.91 6.65
N LEU A 622 -31.17 -22.03 6.03
CA LEU A 622 -30.21 -23.09 5.72
C LEU A 622 -29.44 -22.65 4.47
N ALA A 623 -28.12 -22.66 4.55
CA ALA A 623 -27.25 -22.24 3.48
C ALA A 623 -26.13 -23.26 3.27
N ARG A 624 -25.49 -23.23 2.10
CA ARG A 624 -24.38 -24.11 1.76
C ARG A 624 -23.14 -23.31 1.43
N ASN A 625 -22.01 -23.68 2.01
CA ASN A 625 -20.71 -23.07 1.69
C ASN A 625 -20.08 -23.70 0.43
N HIS A 626 -18.90 -23.20 0.05
CA HIS A 626 -18.15 -23.68 -1.12
C HIS A 626 -17.69 -25.16 -0.99
N LYS A 627 -17.50 -25.66 0.24
CA LYS A 627 -17.14 -27.06 0.53
C LYS A 627 -18.32 -28.03 0.39
N GLY A 628 -19.53 -27.49 0.23
CA GLY A 628 -20.76 -28.28 0.19
C GLY A 628 -21.35 -28.56 1.58
N GLU A 629 -20.81 -27.95 2.63
CA GLU A 629 -21.33 -28.08 4.01
C GLU A 629 -22.56 -27.21 4.18
N GLU A 630 -23.59 -27.77 4.80
CA GLU A 630 -24.82 -27.06 5.13
C GLU A 630 -24.71 -26.42 6.52
N LEU A 631 -24.95 -25.11 6.56
CA LEU A 631 -24.80 -24.26 7.73
C LEU A 631 -26.09 -23.49 7.98
N LYS A 632 -26.43 -23.30 9.26
CA LYS A 632 -27.60 -22.51 9.64
C LYS A 632 -27.20 -21.05 9.83
N LEU A 633 -27.57 -20.22 8.86
CA LEU A 633 -27.37 -18.78 8.91
C LEU A 633 -28.52 -18.13 9.71
N VAL A 634 -28.21 -17.60 10.88
CA VAL A 634 -29.17 -16.92 11.73
C VAL A 634 -29.37 -15.49 11.24
N LEU A 635 -30.60 -15.10 10.94
CA LEU A 635 -30.97 -13.74 10.52
C LEU A 635 -32.23 -13.31 11.25
N ASN A 636 -32.41 -11.99 11.43
CA ASN A 636 -33.69 -11.47 11.88
C ASN A 636 -34.79 -11.77 10.83
N GLN A 637 -36.05 -11.86 11.28
CA GLN A 637 -37.14 -12.32 10.41
C GLN A 637 -37.39 -11.40 9.20
N GLU A 638 -37.21 -10.09 9.37
CA GLU A 638 -37.41 -9.10 8.29
C GLU A 638 -36.41 -9.28 7.15
N LEU A 639 -35.12 -9.47 7.50
CA LEU A 639 -34.06 -9.77 6.54
C LEU A 639 -34.26 -11.13 5.91
N ALA A 640 -34.59 -12.16 6.71
CA ALA A 640 -34.83 -13.50 6.21
C ALA A 640 -35.94 -13.53 5.14
N ASN A 641 -37.04 -12.80 5.38
CA ASN A 641 -38.18 -12.70 4.45
C ASN A 641 -37.86 -11.88 3.19
N SER A 642 -36.83 -11.04 3.21
CA SER A 642 -36.45 -10.21 2.06
C SER A 642 -35.54 -10.92 1.06
N LEU A 643 -35.02 -12.09 1.42
CA LEU A 643 -34.14 -12.92 0.59
C LEU A 643 -34.93 -13.99 -0.17
N LYS A 644 -34.30 -14.58 -1.19
CA LYS A 644 -34.85 -15.70 -1.97
C LYS A 644 -33.82 -16.85 -2.01
N PRO A 645 -34.25 -18.09 -2.27
CA PRO A 645 -33.32 -19.19 -2.54
C PRO A 645 -32.33 -18.81 -3.66
N ASN A 646 -31.13 -19.40 -3.60
CA ASN A 646 -30.02 -19.19 -4.55
C ASN A 646 -29.35 -17.82 -4.54
N TRP A 647 -29.76 -16.91 -3.64
CA TRP A 647 -28.91 -15.78 -3.30
C TRP A 647 -27.63 -16.29 -2.65
N LEU A 648 -26.51 -15.68 -2.99
CA LEU A 648 -25.23 -15.94 -2.33
C LEU A 648 -24.87 -14.73 -1.48
N ILE A 649 -24.56 -14.98 -0.21
CA ILE A 649 -24.14 -13.97 0.75
C ILE A 649 -22.66 -14.21 1.06
N ALA A 650 -21.82 -13.32 0.53
CA ALA A 650 -20.39 -13.25 0.85
C ALA A 650 -20.21 -12.44 2.13
N GLY A 651 -19.50 -12.94 3.12
CA GLY A 651 -19.25 -12.13 4.30
C GLY A 651 -18.37 -12.80 5.34
N LEU A 652 -18.07 -12.02 6.39
CA LEU A 652 -17.44 -12.52 7.59
C LEU A 652 -18.51 -13.08 8.52
N TYR A 653 -18.37 -14.34 8.92
CA TYR A 653 -19.30 -15.02 9.80
C TYR A 653 -18.62 -15.52 11.06
N GLY A 654 -19.38 -15.54 12.15
CA GLY A 654 -18.99 -16.12 13.42
C GLY A 654 -19.82 -17.36 13.73
N GLN A 655 -19.17 -18.44 14.14
CA GLN A 655 -19.86 -19.62 14.66
C GLN A 655 -20.18 -19.42 16.14
N THR A 656 -21.44 -19.66 16.50
CA THR A 656 -21.95 -19.63 17.88
C THR A 656 -22.19 -21.06 18.40
N ASP A 657 -22.69 -21.21 19.63
CA ASP A 657 -22.98 -22.51 20.22
C ASP A 657 -24.01 -23.30 19.37
N LYS A 658 -23.66 -24.51 18.93
CA LYS A 658 -24.54 -25.48 18.21
C LYS A 658 -24.83 -25.15 16.72
N THR A 659 -23.79 -25.04 15.89
CA THR A 659 -23.85 -24.97 14.41
C THR A 659 -24.46 -23.70 13.80
N ASP A 660 -24.91 -22.76 14.62
CA ASP A 660 -25.50 -21.50 14.18
C ASP A 660 -24.41 -20.48 13.82
N TRP A 661 -24.52 -19.93 12.61
CA TRP A 661 -23.62 -18.91 12.08
C TRP A 661 -24.30 -17.56 12.03
N VAL A 662 -23.58 -16.53 12.45
CA VAL A 662 -24.04 -15.15 12.46
C VAL A 662 -23.16 -14.30 11.56
N LEU A 663 -23.76 -13.37 10.83
CA LEU A 663 -23.03 -12.39 10.03
C LEU A 663 -22.38 -11.34 10.95
N LEU A 664 -21.09 -11.08 10.75
CA LEU A 664 -20.26 -10.15 11.53
C LEU A 664 -19.74 -8.97 10.69
N GLY A 665 -19.76 -9.07 9.37
CA GLY A 665 -19.30 -8.02 8.45
C GLY A 665 -20.33 -7.60 7.40
N VAL A 666 -20.06 -6.48 6.74
CA VAL A 666 -20.83 -5.96 5.60
C VAL A 666 -20.76 -6.98 4.47
N PRO A 667 -21.88 -7.58 4.04
CA PRO A 667 -21.82 -8.66 3.08
C PRO A 667 -21.82 -8.15 1.63
N GLY A 668 -21.21 -8.94 0.75
CA GLY A 668 -21.56 -8.97 -0.67
C GLY A 668 -22.86 -9.74 -0.84
N LEU A 669 -23.82 -9.13 -1.54
CA LEU A 669 -25.13 -9.74 -1.81
C LEU A 669 -25.25 -10.02 -3.30
N TYR A 670 -25.20 -11.30 -3.67
CA TYR A 670 -25.20 -11.71 -5.05
C TYR A 670 -26.52 -12.41 -5.41
N PRO A 671 -27.32 -11.82 -6.31
CA PRO A 671 -28.51 -12.46 -6.85
C PRO A 671 -28.21 -13.77 -7.58
N PRO A 672 -29.22 -14.65 -7.79
CA PRO A 672 -29.01 -15.97 -8.40
C PRO A 672 -28.27 -15.98 -9.74
N PRO A 673 -28.51 -15.04 -10.69
CA PRO A 673 -27.71 -14.97 -11.92
C PRO A 673 -26.22 -14.76 -11.64
N ILE A 674 -25.88 -13.93 -10.65
CA ILE A 674 -24.50 -13.67 -10.25
C ILE A 674 -23.92 -14.87 -9.50
N SER A 675 -24.70 -15.51 -8.63
CA SER A 675 -24.32 -16.76 -7.95
C SER A 675 -23.93 -17.84 -8.97
N GLN A 676 -24.67 -17.99 -10.06
CA GLN A 676 -24.33 -18.92 -11.15
C GLN A 676 -23.00 -18.57 -11.82
N MET A 677 -22.77 -17.29 -12.12
CA MET A 677 -21.52 -16.83 -12.73
C MET A 677 -20.30 -17.10 -11.84
N LEU A 678 -20.49 -17.06 -10.51
CA LEU A 678 -19.46 -17.43 -9.52
C LEU A 678 -19.24 -18.95 -9.39
N GLY A 679 -19.99 -19.77 -10.14
CA GLY A 679 -19.90 -21.23 -10.11
C GLY A 679 -20.74 -21.90 -9.02
N ALA A 680 -21.65 -21.17 -8.36
CA ALA A 680 -22.51 -21.77 -7.35
C ALA A 680 -23.51 -22.75 -7.98
N LYS A 681 -23.57 -23.97 -7.43
CA LYS A 681 -24.53 -25.01 -7.86
C LYS A 681 -25.94 -24.62 -7.39
N ILE A 682 -26.71 -23.96 -8.24
CA ILE A 682 -28.08 -23.54 -7.91
C ILE A 682 -28.92 -24.72 -7.40
N HIS A 683 -29.58 -24.50 -6.27
CA HIS A 683 -30.61 -25.39 -5.76
C HIS A 683 -31.86 -25.23 -6.61
N VAL A 684 -32.24 -26.32 -7.27
CA VAL A 684 -33.58 -26.47 -7.86
C VAL A 684 -34.47 -27.04 -6.75
N SER A 685 -35.39 -26.23 -6.22
CA SER A 685 -36.45 -26.74 -5.36
C SER A 685 -37.33 -27.67 -6.20
N VAL A 686 -37.51 -28.91 -5.75
CA VAL A 686 -38.43 -29.89 -6.39
C VAL A 686 -39.87 -29.55 -6.02
#